data_AF-A0A261WGT7-F1
#
_entry.id   AF-A0A261WGT7-F1
#
_cell.length_a   1.000
_cell.length_b   1.000
_cell.length_c   1.000
_cell.angle_alpha   90.00
_cell.angle_beta   90.00
_cell.angle_gamma   90.00
#
_symmetry.space_group_name_H-M   'P 1'
#
loop_
_entity.id
_entity.type
_entity.pdbx_description
1 polymer ?
#
loop_
_entity_poly.entity_id
_entity_poly.type
_entity_poly.pdbx_seq_one_letter_code
_entity_poly.pdbx_strand_id
1 'polypeptide(L)'
;MDFEASGPGTMADIRTSESFQSQHAIRFGSFVLHPQQQLLFKNAQPVPLGSRAMSLLVAFATRPGELLEKAELLTLAWPRAVVEECNLRAQIVTLRRALEDQEDFNYIVTVPGRGYRFSAPVSVQPATLASPALAPRQDTFAAASVTKRQVLGRDELVRQLLELTLERRLLTLTGPGGVGKTTVALALADSLAVHASLSVAFVDLTPVTCTQPVLGRIAFALGLSTENEQPLRDIPASLAKRPQLLVLDNCEHILDETASAVEALLANAPLCCVVVTSREPLRAQGEWVHELGPLQVPDPYLAVSASQALGYSGVELFVTRVREQDPAFVFNDSDAAAVASICRKLDGNPLAIELAAARVRTFGITDLVGLLDGSFRLQMTGLRTALPRQRSLSATLDWTYGMLTGNEQALLRQLSIFNGSFTLDGVMAVVNIGLPDVRMTLPMLESLLDKSLLGTFDHSQGKRFRLLETTRLYAHEKLIQLDDVPRLCRTHAQWALRLLNQARLDLDHLSQDVWTQRYAAEIDTLRAALTWAFSAQGDRQLGVELTLSSAPLWLRLSLVREYQDWVNHGMPRCADEAQMDRRQRMRLLTMSGSILMLTYGAGQKMREVWQQVGEDAESLNDSEYRLRALWGQWNDHTCSKRHVQGTEVALRFLALGKDYRIADCQLMGRRMRATSAFYMGDMKTASQAIEEALGAPRSPSSHIIDMHFDQRIAAQSLRAQVQLLIGNTGQAMVALDTNVRQAITLSHPATLWYTLAISAIPATLIIGTLNKTRYFLDLLKQSSERQPLHIWRQLTRCYETILAIREGDAAQGVPLLGEALQQLRNHVETPLHAMLHTEYALGLAALKLEPMALEILDELHLGAVENHDRWYLPEIMRIKAQLMLSQPHTHSLEDVRKMLTQALEAARQDGTHFWAWRINTDLNRLKIAPGTPKPRHCPAVH
;
A
#
# COMPACT_ATOMS: atom_id res chain seq x y z
N MET A 1 -15.07 -59.39 -24.09
CA MET A 1 -16.21 -60.28 -23.82
C MET A 1 -17.40 -59.38 -23.56
N ASP A 2 -18.24 -59.27 -24.58
CA ASP A 2 -19.54 -58.62 -24.55
C ASP A 2 -20.52 -59.38 -23.63
N PHE A 3 -21.46 -58.67 -22.99
CA PHE A 3 -22.92 -58.86 -23.19
C PHE A 3 -23.77 -57.85 -22.38
N GLU A 4 -24.44 -57.00 -23.16
CA GLU A 4 -25.76 -56.31 -23.09
C GLU A 4 -26.65 -56.24 -21.82
N ALA A 5 -27.02 -54.99 -21.50
CA ALA A 5 -28.36 -54.35 -21.41
C ALA A 5 -29.65 -55.12 -21.02
N SER A 6 -30.38 -54.58 -20.00
CA SER A 6 -31.84 -54.25 -20.05
C SER A 6 -32.26 -53.37 -18.86
N GLY A 7 -32.94 -52.22 -19.07
CA GLY A 7 -33.64 -51.44 -18.04
C GLY A 7 -35.15 -51.78 -18.00
N PRO A 8 -36.08 -50.88 -17.60
CA PRO A 8 -36.15 -49.98 -16.42
C PRO A 8 -37.41 -50.29 -15.55
N GLY A 9 -37.46 -49.83 -14.28
CA GLY A 9 -38.60 -50.10 -13.38
C GLY A 9 -38.96 -48.92 -12.46
N THR A 10 -39.77 -48.01 -13.00
CA THR A 10 -40.91 -47.27 -12.41
C THR A 10 -40.91 -46.88 -10.91
N MET A 11 -40.80 -45.57 -10.66
CA MET A 11 -41.40 -44.88 -9.50
C MET A 11 -42.93 -44.92 -9.58
N ALA A 12 -43.62 -45.28 -8.50
CA ALA A 12 -44.96 -44.76 -8.16
C ALA A 12 -45.36 -45.07 -6.71
N ASP A 13 -45.70 -43.98 -6.01
CA ASP A 13 -46.79 -43.84 -5.02
C ASP A 13 -46.88 -44.79 -3.81
N ILE A 14 -46.40 -44.29 -2.68
CA ILE A 14 -47.08 -44.52 -1.40
C ILE A 14 -47.86 -43.24 -1.08
N ARG A 15 -49.15 -43.28 -1.39
CA ARG A 15 -50.14 -42.32 -0.90
C ARG A 15 -50.35 -42.50 0.60
N THR A 16 -50.04 -41.42 1.30
CA THR A 16 -50.76 -40.82 2.43
C THR A 16 -52.12 -41.44 2.82
N SER A 17 -52.21 -41.93 4.06
CA SER A 17 -53.29 -41.72 5.04
C SER A 17 -52.87 -42.55 6.28
N GLU A 18 -52.49 -41.95 7.40
CA GLU A 18 -53.41 -41.42 8.40
C GLU A 18 -52.89 -40.14 9.06
N SER A 19 -53.67 -39.09 8.87
CA SER A 19 -53.67 -37.87 9.66
C SER A 19 -54.22 -38.15 11.07
N PHE A 20 -53.37 -38.13 12.09
CA PHE A 20 -53.79 -37.73 13.43
C PHE A 20 -53.44 -36.24 13.61
N GLN A 21 -54.41 -35.40 13.23
CA GLN A 21 -54.56 -34.05 13.73
C GLN A 21 -54.72 -34.10 15.24
N SER A 22 -53.86 -33.38 15.96
CA SER A 22 -53.96 -33.24 17.40
C SER A 22 -53.19 -31.99 17.85
N GLN A 23 -53.87 -30.86 18.01
CA GLN A 23 -53.41 -29.67 18.75
C GLN A 23 -53.25 -30.01 20.25
N HIS A 24 -52.27 -30.83 20.61
CA HIS A 24 -52.12 -31.30 21.98
C HIS A 24 -50.79 -30.83 22.57
N ALA A 25 -50.87 -30.25 23.77
CA ALA A 25 -49.71 -29.95 24.57
C ALA A 25 -49.28 -31.23 25.31
N ILE A 26 -47.99 -31.50 25.31
CA ILE A 26 -47.39 -32.64 26.00
C ILE A 26 -46.92 -32.16 27.37
N ARG A 27 -47.49 -32.69 28.45
CA ARG A 27 -47.07 -32.38 29.83
C ARG A 27 -46.24 -33.51 30.42
N PHE A 28 -45.13 -33.17 31.05
CA PHE A 28 -44.28 -34.09 31.83
C PHE A 28 -43.61 -33.31 32.97
N GLY A 29 -43.73 -33.79 34.21
CA GLY A 29 -43.27 -33.03 35.40
C GLY A 29 -43.87 -31.61 35.45
N SER A 30 -43.04 -30.61 35.75
CA SER A 30 -43.41 -29.18 35.70
C SER A 30 -43.41 -28.56 34.30
N PHE A 31 -43.18 -29.37 33.25
CA PHE A 31 -42.99 -28.90 31.89
C PHE A 31 -44.22 -29.09 30.99
N VAL A 32 -44.45 -28.13 30.11
CA VAL A 32 -45.44 -28.16 29.03
C VAL A 32 -44.73 -27.90 27.71
N LEU A 33 -44.72 -28.89 26.83
CA LEU A 33 -44.14 -28.82 25.48
C LEU A 33 -45.24 -28.63 24.45
N HIS A 34 -45.05 -27.65 23.55
CA HIS A 34 -45.86 -27.44 22.36
C HIS A 34 -45.05 -27.84 21.12
N PRO A 35 -45.22 -29.08 20.60
CA PRO A 35 -44.33 -29.63 19.58
C PRO A 35 -44.30 -28.85 18.27
N GLN A 36 -45.44 -28.32 17.83
CA GLN A 36 -45.55 -27.54 16.58
C GLN A 36 -44.90 -26.15 16.70
N GLN A 37 -45.00 -25.53 17.87
CA GLN A 37 -44.45 -24.20 18.11
C GLN A 37 -42.98 -24.26 18.55
N GLN A 38 -42.45 -25.45 18.83
CA GLN A 38 -41.10 -25.64 19.38
C GLN A 38 -40.86 -24.82 20.66
N LEU A 39 -41.88 -24.77 21.52
CA LEU A 39 -41.84 -24.05 22.81
C LEU A 39 -41.93 -25.03 23.97
N LEU A 40 -41.06 -24.84 24.96
CA LEU A 40 -41.09 -25.52 26.25
C LEU A 40 -41.37 -24.49 27.34
N PHE A 41 -42.34 -24.77 28.20
CA PHE A 41 -42.62 -23.98 29.39
C PHE A 41 -42.34 -24.81 30.65
N LYS A 42 -41.79 -24.19 31.68
CA LYS A 42 -41.71 -24.71 33.05
C LYS A 42 -42.53 -23.80 33.95
N ASN A 43 -43.57 -24.32 34.63
CA ASN A 43 -44.47 -23.51 35.46
C ASN A 43 -44.96 -22.21 34.76
N ALA A 44 -45.36 -22.32 33.48
CA ALA A 44 -45.78 -21.21 32.61
C ALA A 44 -44.71 -20.16 32.23
N GLN A 45 -43.42 -20.37 32.56
CA GLN A 45 -42.31 -19.57 32.03
C GLN A 45 -41.59 -20.28 30.87
N PRO A 46 -41.23 -19.58 29.79
CA PRO A 46 -40.54 -20.20 28.65
C PRO A 46 -39.12 -20.62 29.01
N VAL A 47 -38.74 -21.84 28.65
CA VAL A 47 -37.39 -22.39 28.83
C VAL A 47 -36.65 -22.30 27.48
N PRO A 48 -35.58 -21.49 27.38
CA PRO A 48 -34.84 -21.34 26.12
C PRO A 48 -34.07 -22.62 25.79
N LEU A 49 -34.35 -23.19 24.61
CA LEU A 49 -33.68 -24.37 24.08
C LEU A 49 -33.24 -24.12 22.64
N GLY A 50 -32.05 -24.61 22.29
CA GLY A 50 -31.59 -24.57 20.90
C GLY A 50 -32.42 -25.51 20.01
N SER A 51 -32.53 -25.19 18.72
CA SER A 51 -33.37 -25.92 17.75
C SER A 51 -33.09 -27.43 17.71
N ARG A 52 -31.82 -27.84 17.81
CA ARG A 52 -31.41 -29.25 17.80
C ARG A 52 -31.83 -29.99 19.08
N ALA A 53 -31.63 -29.36 20.24
CA ALA A 53 -32.12 -29.89 21.52
C ALA A 53 -33.65 -29.98 21.51
N MET A 54 -34.35 -28.99 20.97
CA MET A 54 -35.81 -28.98 20.84
C MET A 54 -36.32 -30.12 19.95
N SER A 55 -35.72 -30.35 18.79
CA SER A 55 -36.09 -31.49 17.93
C SER A 55 -35.91 -32.83 18.63
N LEU A 56 -34.82 -33.01 19.40
CA LEU A 56 -34.60 -34.21 20.21
C LEU A 56 -35.64 -34.34 21.33
N LEU A 57 -35.97 -33.24 22.02
CA LEU A 57 -36.99 -33.24 23.07
C LEU A 57 -38.38 -33.60 22.53
N VAL A 58 -38.75 -33.08 21.37
CA VAL A 58 -40.00 -33.45 20.69
C VAL A 58 -39.99 -34.94 20.38
N ALA A 59 -38.90 -35.48 19.81
CA ALA A 59 -38.79 -36.91 19.50
C ALA A 59 -38.88 -37.80 20.75
N PHE A 60 -38.34 -37.36 21.89
CA PHE A 60 -38.43 -38.06 23.17
C PHE A 60 -39.82 -37.98 23.79
N ALA A 61 -40.45 -36.81 23.76
CA ALA A 61 -41.73 -36.56 24.41
C ALA A 61 -42.93 -37.15 23.66
N THR A 62 -42.83 -37.33 22.33
CA THR A 62 -43.85 -38.03 21.53
C THR A 62 -43.75 -39.55 21.62
N ARG A 63 -42.59 -40.08 22.04
CA ARG A 63 -42.32 -41.52 22.18
C ARG A 63 -41.81 -41.86 23.59
N PRO A 64 -42.60 -41.57 24.64
CA PRO A 64 -42.18 -41.82 26.02
C PRO A 64 -41.95 -43.31 26.27
N GLY A 65 -40.86 -43.65 26.95
CA GLY A 65 -40.49 -45.04 27.26
C GLY A 65 -39.78 -45.81 26.14
N GLU A 66 -39.81 -45.32 24.89
CA GLU A 66 -39.15 -45.97 23.76
C GLU A 66 -37.63 -45.72 23.77
N LEU A 67 -36.84 -46.72 23.33
CA LEU A 67 -35.40 -46.56 23.14
C LEU A 67 -35.15 -45.96 21.75
N LEU A 68 -34.70 -44.71 21.69
CA LEU A 68 -34.30 -44.07 20.43
C LEU A 68 -32.81 -44.28 20.20
N GLU A 69 -32.47 -44.94 19.09
CA GLU A 69 -31.09 -45.27 18.74
C GLU A 69 -30.32 -44.01 18.31
N LYS A 70 -29.00 -43.98 18.57
CA LYS A 70 -28.18 -42.79 18.29
C LYS A 70 -28.21 -42.37 16.83
N ALA A 71 -28.19 -43.33 15.90
CA ALA A 71 -28.22 -43.07 14.47
C ALA A 71 -29.50 -42.34 14.07
N GLU A 72 -30.65 -42.78 14.59
CA GLU A 72 -31.95 -42.15 14.35
C GLU A 72 -32.00 -40.72 14.92
N LEU A 73 -31.53 -40.53 16.15
CA LEU A 73 -31.47 -39.20 16.78
C LEU A 73 -30.53 -38.24 16.04
N LEU A 74 -29.41 -38.76 15.50
CA LEU A 74 -28.50 -37.98 14.65
C LEU A 74 -29.18 -37.58 13.34
N THR A 75 -29.92 -38.47 12.69
CA THR A 75 -30.67 -38.14 11.47
C THR A 75 -31.79 -37.14 11.72
N LEU A 76 -32.52 -37.28 12.83
CA LEU A 76 -33.61 -36.36 13.20
C LEU A 76 -33.11 -34.96 13.54
N ALA A 77 -32.03 -34.87 14.32
CA ALA A 77 -31.46 -33.59 14.69
C ALA A 77 -30.58 -32.99 13.58
N TRP A 78 -29.94 -33.77 12.71
CA TRP A 78 -29.06 -33.29 11.64
C TRP A 78 -29.30 -33.98 10.28
N PRO A 79 -30.44 -33.76 9.62
CA PRO A 79 -30.84 -34.52 8.42
C PRO A 79 -29.99 -34.28 7.16
N ARG A 80 -29.11 -33.25 7.15
CA ARG A 80 -28.25 -32.87 6.01
C ARG A 80 -26.79 -32.65 6.39
N ALA A 81 -26.35 -33.13 7.57
CA ALA A 81 -24.98 -32.95 8.04
C ALA A 81 -24.45 -34.24 8.67
N VAL A 82 -23.23 -34.64 8.30
CA VAL A 82 -22.52 -35.75 8.94
C VAL A 82 -21.88 -35.21 10.21
N VAL A 83 -22.39 -35.60 11.37
CA VAL A 83 -21.92 -35.16 12.69
C VAL A 83 -21.57 -36.36 13.55
N GLU A 84 -20.47 -36.23 14.31
CA GLU A 84 -20.01 -37.27 15.22
C GLU A 84 -20.93 -37.41 16.45
N GLU A 85 -20.94 -38.59 17.07
CA GLU A 85 -21.74 -38.89 18.28
C GLU A 85 -21.51 -37.92 19.45
N CYS A 86 -20.34 -37.27 19.51
CA CYS A 86 -20.01 -36.28 20.53
C CYS A 86 -21.00 -35.10 20.53
N ASN A 87 -21.54 -34.73 19.36
CA ASN A 87 -22.54 -33.68 19.22
C ASN A 87 -23.90 -34.09 19.81
N LEU A 88 -24.33 -35.33 19.58
CA LEU A 88 -25.55 -35.86 20.21
C LEU A 88 -25.40 -35.88 21.74
N ARG A 89 -24.24 -36.30 22.27
CA ARG A 89 -23.98 -36.28 23.73
C ARG A 89 -24.08 -34.86 24.31
N ALA A 90 -23.51 -33.86 23.63
CA ALA A 90 -23.58 -32.46 24.08
C ALA A 90 -25.03 -31.93 24.14
N GLN A 91 -25.87 -32.28 23.16
CA GLN A 91 -27.28 -31.89 23.17
C GLN A 91 -28.09 -32.60 24.26
N ILE A 92 -27.79 -33.88 24.55
CA ILE A 92 -28.42 -34.61 25.66
C ILE A 92 -28.03 -34.00 27.02
N VAL A 93 -26.78 -33.55 27.21
CA VAL A 93 -26.37 -32.81 28.41
C VAL A 93 -27.13 -31.49 28.53
N THR A 94 -27.32 -30.79 27.42
CA THR A 94 -28.07 -29.52 27.39
C THR A 94 -29.54 -29.74 27.75
N LEU A 95 -30.16 -30.80 27.23
CA LEU A 95 -31.52 -31.17 27.58
C LEU A 95 -31.66 -31.55 29.05
N ARG A 96 -30.76 -32.35 29.60
CA ARG A 96 -30.79 -32.71 31.03
C ARG A 96 -30.73 -31.47 31.92
N ARG A 97 -29.83 -30.54 31.62
CA ARG A 97 -29.71 -29.27 32.35
C ARG A 97 -30.96 -28.39 32.22
N ALA A 98 -31.57 -28.34 31.03
CA ALA A 98 -32.80 -27.58 30.82
C ALA A 98 -34.04 -28.21 31.49
N LEU A 99 -34.00 -29.53 31.70
CA LEU A 99 -35.04 -30.32 32.35
C LEU A 99 -34.77 -30.56 33.85
N GLU A 100 -33.82 -29.86 34.46
CA GLU A 100 -33.60 -29.93 35.91
C GLU A 100 -34.86 -29.42 36.65
N ASP A 101 -35.45 -30.28 37.49
CA ASP A 101 -36.60 -29.95 38.33
C ASP A 101 -36.27 -30.11 39.82
N GLN A 102 -37.14 -29.61 40.71
CA GLN A 102 -36.91 -29.68 42.16
C GLN A 102 -36.94 -31.12 42.71
N GLU A 103 -37.51 -32.05 41.96
CA GLU A 103 -37.38 -33.48 42.19
C GLU A 103 -36.26 -33.99 41.29
N ASP A 104 -35.27 -34.68 41.86
CA ASP A 104 -34.02 -35.17 41.23
C ASP A 104 -34.29 -36.29 40.18
N PHE A 105 -35.26 -36.07 39.30
CA PHE A 105 -35.82 -37.02 38.35
C PHE A 105 -35.07 -36.92 37.02
N ASN A 106 -34.44 -38.03 36.60
CA ASN A 106 -33.67 -38.05 35.37
C ASN A 106 -34.57 -38.35 34.17
N TYR A 107 -35.05 -37.30 33.49
CA TYR A 107 -35.97 -37.37 32.35
C TYR A 107 -35.42 -38.15 31.14
N ILE A 108 -34.10 -38.19 30.94
CA ILE A 108 -33.46 -38.87 29.81
C ILE A 108 -32.42 -39.87 30.35
N VAL A 109 -32.68 -41.16 30.16
CA VAL A 109 -31.80 -42.26 30.59
C VAL A 109 -30.91 -42.71 29.42
N THR A 110 -29.60 -42.83 29.67
CA THR A 110 -28.65 -43.37 28.68
C THR A 110 -28.69 -44.90 28.71
N VAL A 111 -28.88 -45.55 27.56
CA VAL A 111 -28.72 -47.00 27.39
C VAL A 111 -27.36 -47.26 26.73
N PRO A 112 -26.36 -47.80 27.46
CA PRO A 112 -25.01 -47.98 26.94
C PRO A 112 -24.98 -48.72 25.60
N GLY A 113 -24.20 -48.22 24.65
CA GLY A 113 -24.01 -48.84 23.34
C GLY A 113 -25.18 -48.71 22.35
N ARG A 114 -26.36 -48.21 22.75
CA ARG A 114 -27.55 -48.19 21.87
C ARG A 114 -28.14 -46.79 21.64
N GLY A 115 -28.44 -46.04 22.70
CA GLY A 115 -29.22 -44.81 22.55
C GLY A 115 -29.72 -44.20 23.86
N TYR A 116 -30.85 -43.49 23.78
CA TYR A 116 -31.44 -42.78 24.90
C TYR A 116 -32.93 -43.07 25.02
N ARG A 117 -33.45 -43.05 26.25
CA ARG A 117 -34.87 -43.28 26.54
C ARG A 117 -35.43 -42.13 27.38
N PHE A 118 -36.63 -41.67 27.05
CA PHE A 118 -37.37 -40.72 27.86
C PHE A 118 -38.18 -41.46 28.93
N SER A 119 -37.86 -41.25 30.21
CA SER A 119 -38.41 -42.03 31.34
C SER A 119 -39.59 -41.35 32.05
N ALA A 120 -39.88 -40.08 31.72
CA ALA A 120 -40.94 -39.35 32.39
C ALA A 120 -42.33 -39.76 31.88
N PRO A 121 -43.32 -39.90 32.78
CA PRO A 121 -44.71 -40.09 32.37
C PRO A 121 -45.20 -38.83 31.63
N VAL A 122 -45.75 -39.03 30.43
CA VAL A 122 -46.28 -37.97 29.58
C VAL A 122 -47.81 -38.02 29.59
N SER A 123 -48.46 -36.88 29.85
CA SER A 123 -49.90 -36.71 29.62
C SER A 123 -50.13 -35.82 28.40
N VAL A 124 -50.94 -36.27 27.47
CA VAL A 124 -51.33 -35.52 26.27
C VAL A 124 -52.68 -34.87 26.58
N GLN A 125 -52.74 -33.53 26.60
CA GLN A 125 -54.00 -32.79 26.81
C GLN A 125 -54.36 -32.00 25.55
N PRO A 126 -55.65 -31.96 25.16
CA PRO A 126 -56.10 -31.04 24.12
C PRO A 126 -55.82 -29.62 24.60
N ALA A 127 -55.20 -28.80 23.74
CA ALA A 127 -54.80 -27.44 24.10
C ALA A 127 -56.03 -26.54 24.28
N THR A 128 -56.68 -26.59 25.44
CA THR A 128 -57.66 -25.60 25.86
C THR A 128 -56.91 -24.47 26.54
N LEU A 129 -56.61 -23.41 25.79
CA LEU A 129 -56.16 -22.16 26.37
C LEU A 129 -57.36 -21.53 27.08
N ALA A 130 -57.44 -21.73 28.40
CA ALA A 130 -58.19 -20.81 29.24
C ALA A 130 -57.54 -19.43 29.08
N SER A 131 -58.22 -18.55 28.35
CA SER A 131 -57.79 -17.18 28.13
C SER A 131 -57.76 -16.46 29.48
N PRO A 132 -56.60 -16.05 30.02
CA PRO A 132 -56.59 -15.12 31.13
C PRO A 132 -57.06 -13.78 30.57
N ALA A 133 -58.11 -13.23 31.17
CA ALA A 133 -58.67 -11.94 30.80
C ALA A 133 -57.55 -10.90 30.58
N LEU A 134 -57.62 -10.20 29.45
CA LEU A 134 -56.75 -9.09 29.09
C LEU A 134 -56.83 -8.00 30.18
N ALA A 135 -55.85 -7.99 31.07
CA ALA A 135 -55.43 -6.75 31.70
C ALA A 135 -54.74 -5.88 30.63
N PRO A 136 -54.95 -4.55 30.63
CA PRO A 136 -54.33 -3.67 29.65
C PRO A 136 -52.82 -3.76 29.78
N ARG A 137 -52.16 -4.38 28.79
CA ARG A 137 -50.70 -4.38 28.67
C ARG A 137 -50.27 -2.99 28.26
N GLN A 138 -49.66 -2.29 29.19
CA GLN A 138 -48.89 -1.07 28.94
C GLN A 138 -47.87 -1.32 27.83
N ASP A 139 -47.64 -0.29 27.03
CA ASP A 139 -46.65 -0.21 25.95
C ASP A 139 -45.25 -0.70 26.39
N THR A 140 -45.00 -2.01 26.31
CA THR A 140 -43.65 -2.57 26.43
C THR A 140 -42.89 -2.33 25.14
N PHE A 141 -42.57 -1.06 24.87
CA PHE A 141 -41.35 -0.58 24.22
C PHE A 141 -41.17 0.95 24.41
N ALA A 142 -41.82 1.55 25.40
CA ALA A 142 -41.34 2.84 25.89
C ALA A 142 -40.02 2.63 26.66
N ALA A 143 -38.95 3.24 26.16
CA ALA A 143 -37.61 3.33 26.74
C ALA A 143 -36.68 2.12 26.57
N ALA A 144 -36.30 1.79 25.33
CA ALA A 144 -34.86 1.65 25.09
C ALA A 144 -34.25 3.03 25.34
N SER A 145 -33.37 3.14 26.35
CA SER A 145 -32.71 4.38 26.75
C SER A 145 -32.29 5.21 25.52
N VAL A 146 -32.76 6.46 25.46
CA VAL A 146 -32.34 7.53 24.53
C VAL A 146 -30.90 7.96 24.85
N THR A 147 -30.01 7.00 25.07
CA THR A 147 -28.58 7.21 24.91
C THR A 147 -28.35 7.14 23.41
N LYS A 148 -28.31 8.33 22.79
CA LYS A 148 -27.93 8.56 21.40
C LYS A 148 -26.79 7.58 21.06
N ARG A 149 -27.04 6.55 20.25
CA ARG A 149 -25.98 5.67 19.76
C ARG A 149 -25.11 6.55 18.85
N GLN A 150 -24.02 7.09 19.39
CA GLN A 150 -23.16 7.96 18.62
C GLN A 150 -22.49 7.13 17.52
N VAL A 151 -22.85 7.39 16.27
CA VAL A 151 -22.25 6.74 15.11
C VAL A 151 -21.16 7.65 14.58
N LEU A 152 -19.93 7.42 15.04
CA LEU A 152 -18.77 8.25 14.71
C LEU A 152 -18.59 8.36 13.19
N GLY A 153 -18.45 9.61 12.72
CA GLY A 153 -18.21 9.93 11.32
C GLY A 153 -19.36 9.65 10.34
N ARG A 154 -20.58 9.40 10.82
CA ARG A 154 -21.75 9.10 9.97
C ARG A 154 -22.94 10.04 10.14
N ASP A 155 -22.81 11.10 10.94
CA ASP A 155 -23.92 12.03 11.21
C ASP A 155 -24.51 12.64 9.94
N GLU A 156 -23.65 13.13 9.04
CA GLU A 156 -24.07 13.72 7.77
C GLU A 156 -24.71 12.67 6.83
N LEU A 157 -24.19 11.44 6.83
CA LEU A 157 -24.80 10.35 6.07
C LEU A 157 -26.20 10.01 6.60
N VAL A 158 -26.35 9.87 7.92
CA VAL A 158 -27.65 9.56 8.53
C VAL A 158 -28.67 10.67 8.22
N ARG A 159 -28.24 11.94 8.23
CA ARG A 159 -29.09 13.08 7.85
C ARG A 159 -29.56 12.97 6.39
N GLN A 160 -28.67 12.65 5.45
CA GLN A 160 -29.03 12.47 4.04
C GLN A 160 -29.98 11.28 3.84
N LEU A 161 -29.74 10.14 4.51
CA LEU A 161 -30.59 8.96 4.41
C LEU A 161 -31.97 9.18 5.01
N LEU A 162 -32.10 10.06 6.00
CA LEU A 162 -33.37 10.39 6.62
C LEU A 162 -34.33 11.01 5.60
N GLU A 163 -33.87 12.02 4.87
CA GLU A 163 -34.66 12.70 3.82
C GLU A 163 -35.06 11.71 2.71
N LEU A 164 -34.10 10.89 2.24
CA LEU A 164 -34.33 9.90 1.18
C LEU A 164 -35.33 8.81 1.59
N THR A 165 -35.27 8.34 2.84
CA THR A 165 -36.16 7.27 3.33
C THR A 165 -37.61 7.73 3.35
N LEU A 166 -37.85 8.99 3.72
CA LEU A 166 -39.20 9.57 3.74
C LEU A 166 -39.76 9.79 2.33
N GLU A 167 -38.91 10.14 1.35
CA GLU A 167 -39.33 10.31 -0.06
C GLU A 167 -39.60 8.96 -0.74
N ARG A 168 -38.72 7.97 -0.54
CA ARG A 168 -38.69 6.73 -1.34
C ARG A 168 -39.35 5.53 -0.69
N ARG A 169 -39.61 5.57 0.62
CA ARG A 169 -40.26 4.53 1.45
C ARG A 169 -39.55 3.16 1.51
N LEU A 170 -38.65 2.82 0.59
CA LEU A 170 -37.82 1.63 0.63
C LEU A 170 -36.34 2.00 0.46
N LEU A 171 -35.57 1.83 1.52
CA LEU A 171 -34.12 2.02 1.52
C LEU A 171 -33.42 0.70 1.86
N THR A 172 -32.50 0.25 1.02
CA THR A 172 -31.63 -0.89 1.31
C THR A 172 -30.20 -0.42 1.51
N LEU A 173 -29.67 -0.62 2.70
CA LEU A 173 -28.26 -0.42 3.02
C LEU A 173 -27.47 -1.67 2.64
N THR A 174 -26.59 -1.55 1.64
CA THR A 174 -25.66 -2.60 1.20
C THR A 174 -24.24 -2.32 1.67
N GLY A 175 -23.34 -3.31 1.54
CA GLY A 175 -21.93 -3.15 1.88
C GLY A 175 -21.32 -4.35 2.61
N PRO A 176 -20.00 -4.34 2.86
CA PRO A 176 -19.29 -5.48 3.41
C PRO A 176 -19.68 -5.82 4.86
N GLY A 177 -19.33 -7.02 5.31
CA GLY A 177 -19.51 -7.44 6.69
C GLY A 177 -18.71 -6.55 7.65
N GLY A 178 -19.33 -6.13 8.76
CA GLY A 178 -18.67 -5.28 9.76
C GLY A 178 -18.60 -3.78 9.44
N VAL A 179 -19.09 -3.34 8.28
CA VAL A 179 -19.08 -1.91 7.86
C VAL A 179 -20.03 -1.00 8.65
N GLY A 180 -20.92 -1.59 9.45
CA GLY A 180 -21.84 -0.84 10.33
C GLY A 180 -23.25 -0.63 9.77
N LYS A 181 -23.72 -1.42 8.79
CA LYS A 181 -25.07 -1.31 8.22
C LYS A 181 -26.17 -1.29 9.27
N THR A 182 -26.16 -2.27 10.20
CA THR A 182 -27.12 -2.34 11.32
C THR A 182 -27.01 -1.11 12.23
N THR A 183 -25.80 -0.65 12.53
CA THR A 183 -25.57 0.55 13.36
C THR A 183 -26.15 1.80 12.71
N VAL A 184 -25.94 1.98 11.40
CA VAL A 184 -26.51 3.10 10.63
C VAL A 184 -28.03 2.98 10.53
N ALA A 185 -28.57 1.79 10.25
CA ALA A 185 -30.02 1.56 10.18
C ALA A 185 -30.71 1.88 11.51
N LEU A 186 -30.11 1.50 12.64
CA LEU A 186 -30.64 1.81 13.96
C LEU A 186 -30.56 3.32 14.27
N ALA A 187 -29.45 3.99 13.95
CA ALA A 187 -29.32 5.43 14.17
C ALA A 187 -30.27 6.25 13.27
N LEU A 188 -30.50 5.78 12.04
CA LEU A 188 -31.50 6.31 11.13
C LEU A 188 -32.91 6.10 11.69
N ALA A 189 -33.20 4.91 12.23
CA ALA A 189 -34.49 4.62 12.85
C ALA A 189 -34.76 5.48 14.09
N ASP A 190 -33.76 5.67 14.96
CA ASP A 190 -33.83 6.57 16.11
C ASP A 190 -34.09 8.02 15.66
N SER A 191 -33.43 8.46 14.58
CA SER A 191 -33.63 9.80 14.01
C SER A 191 -35.01 9.98 13.39
N LEU A 192 -35.50 8.99 12.64
CA LEU A 192 -36.84 8.99 12.03
C LEU A 192 -37.97 8.92 13.07
N ALA A 193 -37.76 8.19 14.16
CA ALA A 193 -38.70 8.14 15.28
C ALA A 193 -38.90 9.54 15.89
N VAL A 194 -37.81 10.30 16.05
CA VAL A 194 -37.85 11.67 16.60
C VAL A 194 -38.38 12.69 15.60
N HIS A 195 -37.89 12.71 14.36
CA HIS A 195 -38.19 13.77 13.39
C HIS A 195 -39.54 13.57 12.69
N ALA A 196 -39.97 12.33 12.45
CA ALA A 196 -41.17 12.01 11.68
C ALA A 196 -42.24 11.29 12.52
N SER A 197 -42.03 11.15 13.85
CA SER A 197 -42.96 10.46 14.76
C SER A 197 -43.33 9.04 14.30
N LEU A 198 -42.42 8.34 13.62
CA LEU A 198 -42.63 6.97 13.15
C LEU A 198 -42.49 5.97 14.30
N SER A 199 -43.43 5.03 14.41
CA SER A 199 -43.25 3.85 15.27
C SER A 199 -42.26 2.89 14.61
N VAL A 200 -41.17 2.56 15.30
CA VAL A 200 -40.12 1.68 14.77
C VAL A 200 -40.34 0.23 15.20
N ALA A 201 -40.24 -0.71 14.26
CA ALA A 201 -40.17 -2.14 14.54
C ALA A 201 -38.92 -2.74 13.89
N PHE A 202 -38.04 -3.32 14.69
CA PHE A 202 -36.81 -3.97 14.27
C PHE A 202 -37.01 -5.48 14.16
N VAL A 203 -36.62 -6.06 13.03
CA VAL A 203 -36.78 -7.48 12.70
C VAL A 203 -35.43 -8.06 12.31
N ASP A 204 -34.84 -8.85 13.21
CA ASP A 204 -33.66 -9.65 12.87
C ASP A 204 -34.10 -10.92 12.13
N LEU A 205 -33.74 -11.01 10.85
CA LEU A 205 -34.07 -12.15 10.01
C LEU A 205 -33.03 -13.27 10.08
N THR A 206 -31.90 -13.09 10.77
CA THR A 206 -30.85 -14.12 10.94
C THR A 206 -31.36 -15.52 11.33
N PRO A 207 -32.37 -15.69 12.20
CA PRO A 207 -32.82 -17.02 12.59
C PRO A 207 -33.84 -17.64 11.62
N VAL A 208 -34.16 -16.97 10.51
CA VAL A 208 -35.05 -17.51 9.48
C VAL A 208 -34.31 -18.57 8.68
N THR A 209 -34.68 -19.82 8.94
CA THR A 209 -34.38 -20.94 8.06
C THR A 209 -35.60 -21.22 7.19
N CYS A 210 -35.47 -21.88 6.02
CA CYS A 210 -36.56 -22.16 5.05
C CYS A 210 -37.88 -22.76 5.62
N THR A 211 -37.93 -23.07 6.92
CA THR A 211 -39.08 -23.54 7.71
C THR A 211 -39.88 -22.43 8.43
N GLN A 212 -39.41 -21.18 8.52
CA GLN A 212 -40.14 -20.04 9.10
C GLN A 212 -40.33 -18.92 8.06
N PRO A 213 -41.55 -18.52 7.71
CA PRO A 213 -41.78 -17.48 6.70
C PRO A 213 -41.46 -16.07 7.24
N VAL A 214 -40.83 -15.23 6.40
CA VAL A 214 -40.43 -13.83 6.70
C VAL A 214 -41.58 -13.03 7.31
N LEU A 215 -42.80 -13.16 6.76
CA LEU A 215 -43.99 -12.46 7.25
C LEU A 215 -44.36 -12.83 8.70
N GLY A 216 -44.12 -14.08 9.12
CA GLY A 216 -44.35 -14.49 10.50
C GLY A 216 -43.43 -13.79 11.49
N ARG A 217 -42.18 -13.53 11.10
CA ARG A 217 -41.23 -12.73 11.91
C ARG A 217 -41.63 -11.27 12.01
N ILE A 218 -42.09 -10.68 10.90
CA ILE A 218 -42.60 -9.31 10.88
C ILE A 218 -43.84 -9.19 11.77
N ALA A 219 -44.80 -10.12 11.67
CA ALA A 219 -45.99 -10.16 12.52
C ALA A 219 -45.64 -10.24 14.01
N PHE A 220 -44.70 -11.11 14.38
CA PHE A 220 -44.22 -11.24 15.75
C PHE A 220 -43.60 -9.93 16.27
N ALA A 221 -42.74 -9.27 15.49
CA ALA A 221 -42.11 -8.01 15.87
C ALA A 221 -43.13 -6.86 16.04
N LEU A 222 -44.25 -6.93 15.31
CA LEU A 222 -45.36 -5.99 15.44
C LEU A 222 -46.36 -6.35 16.56
N GLY A 223 -46.12 -7.44 17.31
CA GLY A 223 -46.99 -7.91 18.38
C GLY A 223 -48.33 -8.50 17.90
N LEU A 224 -48.41 -8.93 16.63
CA LEU A 224 -49.60 -9.54 16.05
C LEU A 224 -49.65 -11.03 16.39
N SER A 225 -50.81 -11.53 16.78
CA SER A 225 -51.02 -12.97 17.04
C SER A 225 -51.06 -13.73 15.72
N THR A 226 -50.16 -14.69 15.54
CA THR A 226 -50.04 -15.52 14.32
C THR A 226 -51.06 -16.67 14.28
N GLU A 227 -52.10 -16.64 15.12
CA GLU A 227 -53.11 -17.70 15.23
C GLU A 227 -54.11 -17.69 14.06
N ASN A 228 -54.21 -16.58 13.31
CA ASN A 228 -54.97 -16.49 12.08
C ASN A 228 -54.02 -16.61 10.87
N GLU A 229 -54.29 -17.56 9.98
CA GLU A 229 -53.43 -17.97 8.85
C GLU A 229 -53.29 -16.91 7.71
N GLN A 230 -53.46 -15.60 7.96
CA GLN A 230 -53.39 -14.57 6.92
C GLN A 230 -52.44 -13.38 7.21
N PRO A 231 -51.11 -13.61 7.36
CA PRO A 231 -50.12 -12.55 7.62
C PRO A 231 -50.14 -11.41 6.59
N LEU A 232 -50.39 -11.71 5.31
CA LEU A 232 -50.47 -10.72 4.22
C LEU A 232 -51.66 -9.75 4.35
N ARG A 233 -52.68 -10.09 5.14
CA ARG A 233 -53.84 -9.23 5.40
C ARG A 233 -53.66 -8.41 6.67
N ASP A 234 -53.18 -9.06 7.73
CA ASP A 234 -53.15 -8.46 9.08
C ASP A 234 -51.99 -7.48 9.27
N ILE A 235 -50.84 -7.74 8.65
CA ILE A 235 -49.67 -6.87 8.75
C ILE A 235 -49.93 -5.52 8.07
N PRO A 236 -50.36 -5.43 6.79
CA PRO A 236 -50.64 -4.13 6.18
C PRO A 236 -51.73 -3.35 6.91
N ALA A 237 -52.79 -4.03 7.39
CA ALA A 237 -53.86 -3.38 8.15
C ALA A 237 -53.36 -2.78 9.48
N SER A 238 -52.35 -3.36 10.11
CA SER A 238 -51.67 -2.79 11.29
C SER A 238 -50.79 -1.60 10.92
N LEU A 239 -50.02 -1.72 9.84
CA LEU A 239 -49.10 -0.69 9.34
C LEU A 239 -49.83 0.54 8.75
N ALA A 240 -51.06 0.38 8.27
CA ALA A 240 -51.85 1.49 7.72
C ALA A 240 -52.47 2.41 8.79
N LYS A 241 -52.57 1.95 10.05
CA LYS A 241 -53.23 2.71 11.14
C LYS A 241 -52.45 3.92 11.62
N ARG A 242 -51.12 3.90 11.46
CA ARG A 242 -50.20 4.95 11.90
C ARG A 242 -48.92 4.91 11.07
N PRO A 243 -48.18 6.02 10.92
CA PRO A 243 -46.86 6.00 10.30
C PRO A 243 -45.89 5.06 11.03
N GLN A 244 -45.33 4.08 10.33
CA GLN A 244 -44.40 3.09 10.90
C GLN A 244 -43.15 2.93 10.04
N LEU A 245 -42.04 2.60 10.71
CA LEU A 245 -40.78 2.21 10.10
C LEU A 245 -40.49 0.74 10.44
N LEU A 246 -40.35 -0.09 9.42
CA LEU A 246 -39.84 -1.45 9.56
C LEU A 246 -38.34 -1.46 9.25
N VAL A 247 -37.53 -1.95 10.18
CA VAL A 247 -36.11 -2.22 9.95
C VAL A 247 -35.93 -3.73 9.81
N LEU A 248 -35.63 -4.21 8.60
CA LEU A 248 -35.35 -5.61 8.32
C LEU A 248 -33.84 -5.82 8.25
N ASP A 249 -33.29 -6.55 9.23
CA ASP A 249 -31.84 -6.73 9.37
C ASP A 249 -31.39 -8.11 8.89
N ASN A 250 -30.31 -8.17 8.13
CA ASN A 250 -29.62 -9.37 7.62
C ASN A 250 -30.39 -10.17 6.56
N CYS A 251 -30.91 -9.50 5.53
CA CYS A 251 -31.76 -10.13 4.51
C CYS A 251 -30.99 -11.00 3.50
N GLU A 252 -29.65 -10.97 3.47
CA GLU A 252 -28.81 -11.59 2.42
C GLU A 252 -28.97 -13.10 2.20
N HIS A 253 -29.67 -13.83 3.08
CA HIS A 253 -29.86 -15.28 2.97
C HIS A 253 -31.26 -15.67 2.47
N ILE A 254 -32.17 -14.71 2.32
CA ILE A 254 -33.59 -14.88 2.01
C ILE A 254 -34.12 -13.68 1.20
N LEU A 255 -33.36 -13.24 0.20
CA LEU A 255 -33.68 -12.03 -0.56
C LEU A 255 -35.03 -12.14 -1.28
N ASP A 256 -35.29 -13.24 -2.00
CA ASP A 256 -36.47 -13.40 -2.85
C ASP A 256 -37.76 -13.34 -2.02
N GLU A 257 -37.78 -14.04 -0.88
CA GLU A 257 -38.89 -14.01 0.05
C GLU A 257 -39.04 -12.64 0.72
N THR A 258 -37.92 -11.97 1.02
CA THR A 258 -37.94 -10.63 1.62
C THR A 258 -38.44 -9.58 0.64
N ALA A 259 -37.96 -9.61 -0.61
CA ALA A 259 -38.39 -8.70 -1.67
C ALA A 259 -39.90 -8.81 -1.91
N SER A 260 -40.39 -10.05 -2.08
CA SER A 260 -41.82 -10.32 -2.25
C SER A 260 -42.66 -9.82 -1.06
N ALA A 261 -42.17 -10.01 0.17
CA ALA A 261 -42.84 -9.51 1.36
C ALA A 261 -42.86 -7.97 1.42
N VAL A 262 -41.73 -7.32 1.15
CA VAL A 262 -41.61 -5.86 1.18
C VAL A 262 -42.50 -5.19 0.13
N GLU A 263 -42.54 -5.71 -1.10
CA GLU A 263 -43.41 -5.21 -2.16
C GLU A 263 -44.89 -5.31 -1.77
N ALA A 264 -45.31 -6.46 -1.25
CA ALA A 264 -46.68 -6.66 -0.78
C ALA A 264 -47.05 -5.71 0.37
N LEU A 265 -46.12 -5.45 1.30
CA LEU A 265 -46.33 -4.51 2.40
C LEU A 265 -46.45 -3.07 1.91
N LEU A 266 -45.53 -2.61 1.05
CA LEU A 266 -45.50 -1.23 0.56
C LEU A 266 -46.70 -0.90 -0.34
N ALA A 267 -47.23 -1.88 -1.07
CA ALA A 267 -48.45 -1.74 -1.88
C ALA A 267 -49.71 -1.55 -1.01
N ASN A 268 -49.77 -2.19 0.17
CA ASN A 268 -50.96 -2.22 1.01
C ASN A 268 -50.88 -1.32 2.27
N ALA A 269 -49.72 -0.73 2.57
CA ALA A 269 -49.50 0.16 3.71
C ALA A 269 -48.84 1.49 3.29
N PRO A 270 -49.61 2.49 2.84
CA PRO A 270 -49.08 3.73 2.24
C PRO A 270 -48.26 4.60 3.20
N LEU A 271 -48.47 4.46 4.51
CA LEU A 271 -47.75 5.20 5.56
C LEU A 271 -46.52 4.45 6.10
N CYS A 272 -46.20 3.28 5.55
CA CYS A 272 -45.06 2.48 5.96
C CYS A 272 -43.80 2.86 5.18
N CYS A 273 -42.69 2.99 5.91
CA CYS A 273 -41.34 3.00 5.37
C CYS A 273 -40.62 1.71 5.78
N VAL A 274 -39.71 1.24 4.94
CA VAL A 274 -38.93 0.02 5.16
C VAL A 274 -37.46 0.35 4.94
N VAL A 275 -36.63 0.05 5.93
CA VAL A 275 -35.16 0.09 5.85
C VAL A 275 -34.66 -1.34 5.94
N VAL A 276 -33.88 -1.75 4.96
CA VAL A 276 -33.32 -3.09 4.85
C VAL A 276 -31.81 -3.02 5.05
N THR A 277 -31.24 -3.94 5.82
CA THR A 277 -29.80 -4.18 5.80
C THR A 277 -29.53 -5.52 5.12
N SER A 278 -28.67 -5.48 4.10
CA SER A 278 -28.27 -6.67 3.35
C SER A 278 -26.84 -6.51 2.86
N ARG A 279 -26.21 -7.59 2.41
CA ARG A 279 -24.95 -7.51 1.68
C ARG A 279 -25.17 -7.19 0.20
N GLU A 280 -26.31 -7.58 -0.33
CA GLU A 280 -26.69 -7.44 -1.74
C GLU A 280 -28.09 -6.82 -1.85
N PRO A 281 -28.38 -6.07 -2.93
CA PRO A 281 -29.71 -5.48 -3.16
C PRO A 281 -30.82 -6.53 -3.15
N LEU A 282 -32.01 -6.16 -2.69
CA LEU A 282 -33.20 -7.03 -2.77
C LEU A 282 -33.69 -7.20 -4.22
N ARG A 283 -33.42 -6.21 -5.08
CA ARG A 283 -33.99 -6.06 -6.43
C ARG A 283 -35.51 -5.95 -6.42
N ALA A 284 -36.06 -5.31 -5.38
CA ALA A 284 -37.49 -5.09 -5.20
C ALA A 284 -37.96 -3.81 -5.93
N GLN A 285 -39.23 -3.77 -6.33
CA GLN A 285 -39.82 -2.59 -6.96
C GLN A 285 -39.81 -1.38 -6.03
N GLY A 286 -39.25 -0.26 -6.50
CA GLY A 286 -39.14 0.98 -5.73
C GLY A 286 -37.98 1.00 -4.73
N GLU A 287 -37.10 -0.01 -4.76
CA GLU A 287 -35.91 -0.07 -3.93
C GLU A 287 -34.92 1.05 -4.25
N TRP A 288 -34.53 1.81 -3.22
CA TRP A 288 -33.38 2.69 -3.27
C TRP A 288 -32.20 2.04 -2.55
N VAL A 289 -31.13 1.74 -3.28
CA VAL A 289 -29.94 1.10 -2.72
C VAL A 289 -28.92 2.17 -2.33
N HIS A 290 -28.42 2.10 -1.10
CA HIS A 290 -27.30 2.91 -0.64
C HIS A 290 -26.15 2.00 -0.17
N GLU A 291 -25.04 2.01 -0.91
CA GLU A 291 -23.83 1.27 -0.55
C GLU A 291 -23.06 1.99 0.56
N LEU A 292 -22.97 1.36 1.73
CA LEU A 292 -22.24 1.88 2.86
C LEU A 292 -20.75 1.55 2.72
N GLY A 293 -19.95 2.54 2.31
CA GLY A 293 -18.49 2.43 2.24
C GLY A 293 -17.81 2.36 3.62
N PRO A 294 -16.49 2.06 3.70
CA PRO A 294 -15.72 2.04 4.95
C PRO A 294 -15.58 3.42 5.61
N LEU A 295 -15.05 3.47 6.84
CA LEU A 295 -14.70 4.73 7.51
C LEU A 295 -13.49 5.38 6.83
N GLN A 296 -13.45 6.71 6.83
CA GLN A 296 -12.35 7.49 6.27
C GLN A 296 -11.05 7.24 7.05
N VAL A 297 -9.94 7.11 6.31
CA VAL A 297 -8.58 6.91 6.85
C VAL A 297 -7.57 7.77 6.08
N PRO A 298 -6.48 8.25 6.72
CA PRO A 298 -5.46 9.05 6.04
C PRO A 298 -4.75 8.29 4.92
N ASP A 299 -4.44 8.98 3.81
CA ASP A 299 -3.61 8.44 2.71
C ASP A 299 -2.21 8.03 3.23
N PRO A 300 -1.66 6.89 2.78
CA PRO A 300 -0.33 6.43 3.21
C PRO A 300 0.82 7.41 2.91
N TYR A 301 0.70 8.28 1.92
CA TYR A 301 1.74 9.25 1.56
C TYR A 301 1.54 10.64 2.17
N LEU A 302 0.46 10.82 2.93
CA LEU A 302 0.17 12.08 3.62
C LEU A 302 0.67 12.00 5.07
N ALA A 303 1.70 12.78 5.38
CA ALA A 303 2.10 13.01 6.76
C ALA A 303 1.02 13.85 7.47
N VAL A 304 0.42 13.30 8.52
CA VAL A 304 -0.62 13.95 9.31
C VAL A 304 -0.21 14.04 10.77
N SER A 305 -0.45 15.19 11.40
CA SER A 305 -0.39 15.32 12.87
C SER A 305 -1.54 14.56 13.54
N ALA A 306 -1.46 14.32 14.85
CA ALA A 306 -2.52 13.64 15.61
C ALA A 306 -3.85 14.40 15.55
N SER A 307 -3.82 15.73 15.60
CA SER A 307 -5.02 16.57 15.50
C SER A 307 -5.69 16.43 14.12
N GLN A 308 -4.90 16.42 13.05
CA GLN A 308 -5.40 16.17 11.69
C GLN A 308 -5.90 14.74 11.51
N ALA A 309 -5.20 13.75 12.08
CA ALA A 309 -5.57 12.35 12.00
C ALA A 309 -6.93 12.07 12.66
N LEU A 310 -7.26 12.75 13.77
CA LEU A 310 -8.58 12.66 14.42
C LEU A 310 -9.74 13.15 13.54
N GLY A 311 -9.48 13.93 12.49
CA GLY A 311 -10.49 14.30 11.50
C GLY A 311 -10.95 13.13 10.62
N TYR A 312 -10.23 12.01 10.65
CA TYR A 312 -10.60 10.79 9.93
C TYR A 312 -11.37 9.84 10.87
N SER A 313 -12.62 9.53 10.50
CA SER A 313 -13.54 8.75 11.34
C SER A 313 -13.01 7.38 11.78
N GLY A 314 -12.15 6.73 10.97
CA GLY A 314 -11.53 5.46 11.35
C GLY A 314 -10.53 5.62 12.51
N VAL A 315 -9.74 6.70 12.49
CA VAL A 315 -8.79 7.05 13.56
C VAL A 315 -9.54 7.49 14.81
N GLU A 316 -10.59 8.31 14.65
CA GLU A 316 -11.46 8.73 15.75
C GLU A 316 -12.08 7.53 16.47
N LEU A 317 -12.64 6.57 15.72
CA LEU A 317 -13.18 5.33 16.28
C LEU A 317 -12.10 4.54 17.03
N PHE A 318 -10.92 4.35 16.43
CA PHE A 318 -9.82 3.63 17.06
C PHE A 318 -9.43 4.25 18.41
N VAL A 319 -9.17 5.57 18.42
CA VAL A 319 -8.74 6.30 19.62
C VAL A 319 -9.84 6.27 20.69
N THR A 320 -11.10 6.42 20.30
CA THR A 320 -12.25 6.34 21.22
C THR A 320 -12.29 4.97 21.90
N ARG A 321 -12.14 3.89 21.14
CA ARG A 321 -12.15 2.51 21.68
C ARG A 321 -10.95 2.18 22.55
N VAL A 322 -9.77 2.74 22.25
CA VAL A 322 -8.60 2.60 23.12
C VAL A 322 -8.86 3.30 24.46
N ARG A 323 -9.40 4.52 24.44
CA ARG A 323 -9.71 5.30 25.66
C ARG A 323 -10.78 4.65 26.55
N GLU A 324 -11.74 3.95 25.95
CA GLU A 324 -12.73 3.17 26.70
C GLU A 324 -12.09 2.06 27.56
N GLN A 325 -10.92 1.55 27.17
CA GLN A 325 -10.20 0.48 27.85
C GLN A 325 -9.01 0.96 28.67
N ASP A 326 -8.43 2.10 28.29
CA ASP A 326 -7.37 2.81 28.98
C ASP A 326 -7.68 4.33 29.00
N PRO A 327 -8.40 4.81 30.03
CA PRO A 327 -8.76 6.23 30.14
C PRO A 327 -7.56 7.18 30.24
N ALA A 328 -6.36 6.68 30.56
CA ALA A 328 -5.14 7.48 30.63
C ALA A 328 -4.44 7.63 29.27
N PHE A 329 -4.91 6.95 28.23
CA PHE A 329 -4.30 6.99 26.90
C PHE A 329 -4.38 8.39 26.25
N VAL A 330 -3.22 8.94 25.90
CA VAL A 330 -3.07 10.22 25.20
C VAL A 330 -2.53 9.99 23.79
N PHE A 331 -3.38 10.23 22.79
CA PHE A 331 -2.99 10.20 21.38
C PHE A 331 -2.16 11.46 21.03
N ASN A 332 -0.94 11.25 20.55
CA ASN A 332 0.02 12.31 20.22
C ASN A 332 0.62 12.11 18.81
N ASP A 333 1.39 13.10 18.33
CA ASP A 333 1.92 13.10 16.96
C ASP A 333 2.83 11.91 16.63
N SER A 334 3.48 11.30 17.63
CA SER A 334 4.33 10.11 17.41
C SER A 334 3.52 8.85 17.10
N ASP A 335 2.26 8.79 17.55
CA ASP A 335 1.36 7.66 17.30
C ASP A 335 0.59 7.78 15.97
N ALA A 336 0.50 8.99 15.41
CA ALA A 336 -0.40 9.31 14.31
C ALA A 336 -0.16 8.42 13.07
N ALA A 337 1.10 8.25 12.67
CA ALA A 337 1.47 7.41 11.54
C ALA A 337 1.12 5.92 11.77
N ALA A 338 1.33 5.42 12.99
CA ALA A 338 1.08 4.03 13.34
C ALA A 338 -0.42 3.72 13.40
N VAL A 339 -1.21 4.59 14.04
CA VAL A 339 -2.69 4.45 14.09
C VAL A 339 -3.31 4.55 12.71
N ALA A 340 -2.85 5.49 11.87
CA ALA A 340 -3.29 5.58 10.48
C ALA A 340 -2.97 4.30 9.69
N SER A 341 -1.78 3.71 9.92
CA SER A 341 -1.38 2.43 9.34
C SER A 341 -2.29 1.28 9.78
N ILE A 342 -2.61 1.18 11.08
CA ILE A 342 -3.56 0.19 11.60
C ILE A 342 -4.92 0.34 10.93
N CYS A 343 -5.49 1.54 10.88
CA CYS A 343 -6.81 1.77 10.30
C CYS A 343 -6.86 1.43 8.80
N ARG A 344 -5.80 1.74 8.04
CA ARG A 344 -5.66 1.34 6.63
C ARG A 344 -5.56 -0.16 6.45
N LYS A 345 -4.76 -0.83 7.28
CA LYS A 345 -4.62 -2.30 7.30
C LYS A 345 -5.96 -2.99 7.60
N LEU A 346 -6.85 -2.33 8.31
CA LEU A 346 -8.20 -2.81 8.61
C LEU A 346 -9.25 -2.32 7.60
N ASP A 347 -8.82 -1.78 6.46
CA ASP A 347 -9.66 -1.25 5.37
C ASP A 347 -10.69 -0.21 5.82
N GLY A 348 -10.46 0.50 6.95
CA GLY A 348 -11.46 1.39 7.54
C GLY A 348 -12.71 0.68 8.04
N ASN A 349 -12.68 -0.65 8.21
CA ASN A 349 -13.82 -1.45 8.68
C ASN A 349 -14.03 -1.22 10.18
N PRO A 350 -15.18 -0.66 10.62
CA PRO A 350 -15.46 -0.38 12.03
C PRO A 350 -15.27 -1.57 12.95
N LEU A 351 -15.83 -2.73 12.61
CA LEU A 351 -15.70 -3.94 13.44
C LEU A 351 -14.23 -4.35 13.59
N ALA A 352 -13.48 -4.33 12.50
CA ALA A 352 -12.06 -4.63 12.52
C ALA A 352 -11.25 -3.66 13.40
N ILE A 353 -11.57 -2.36 13.30
CA ILE A 353 -10.97 -1.28 14.11
C ILE A 353 -11.25 -1.48 15.59
N GLU A 354 -12.49 -1.80 15.97
CA GLU A 354 -12.86 -2.07 17.37
C GLU A 354 -12.12 -3.28 17.94
N LEU A 355 -12.00 -4.36 17.16
CA LEU A 355 -11.26 -5.55 17.54
C LEU A 355 -9.76 -5.28 17.76
N ALA A 356 -9.15 -4.45 16.90
CA ALA A 356 -7.75 -4.07 17.01
C ALA A 356 -7.48 -3.10 18.16
N ALA A 357 -8.36 -2.11 18.37
CA ALA A 357 -8.26 -1.18 19.50
C ALA A 357 -8.23 -1.94 20.84
N ALA A 358 -8.99 -3.03 20.94
CA ALA A 358 -9.00 -3.92 22.10
C ALA A 358 -7.70 -4.73 22.33
N ARG A 359 -6.66 -4.52 21.52
CA ARG A 359 -5.35 -5.18 21.61
C ARG A 359 -4.22 -4.23 21.96
N VAL A 360 -4.48 -2.91 21.93
CA VAL A 360 -3.48 -1.88 22.24
C VAL A 360 -2.94 -2.03 23.66
N ARG A 361 -3.80 -2.35 24.64
CA ARG A 361 -3.35 -2.57 26.02
C ARG A 361 -2.33 -3.71 26.16
N THR A 362 -2.39 -4.71 25.28
CA THR A 362 -1.52 -5.90 25.37
C THR A 362 -0.23 -5.73 24.57
N PHE A 363 -0.31 -5.16 23.36
CA PHE A 363 0.82 -5.12 22.42
C PHE A 363 1.37 -3.71 22.18
N GLY A 364 0.68 -2.65 22.62
CA GLY A 364 0.98 -1.29 22.20
C GLY A 364 0.61 -1.03 20.73
N ILE A 365 0.72 0.24 20.30
CA ILE A 365 0.33 0.66 18.96
C ILE A 365 1.36 0.21 17.92
N THR A 366 2.65 0.42 18.20
CA THR A 366 3.74 0.16 17.26
C THR A 366 3.83 -1.32 16.87
N ASP A 367 3.83 -2.24 17.84
CA ASP A 367 3.95 -3.68 17.55
C ASP A 367 2.70 -4.22 16.87
N LEU A 368 1.52 -3.66 17.19
CA LEU A 368 0.26 -4.04 16.56
C LEU A 368 0.28 -3.78 15.05
N VAL A 369 0.99 -2.74 14.57
CA VAL A 369 1.18 -2.52 13.12
C VAL A 369 1.77 -3.76 12.46
N GLY A 370 2.84 -4.33 13.01
CA GLY A 370 3.52 -5.50 12.44
C GLY A 370 2.71 -6.78 12.59
N LEU A 371 2.06 -7.00 13.73
CA LEU A 371 1.18 -8.16 13.94
C LEU A 371 0.05 -8.22 12.92
N LEU A 372 -0.50 -7.06 12.57
CA LEU A 372 -1.55 -6.98 11.57
C LEU A 372 -1.04 -7.39 10.18
N ASP A 373 0.25 -7.48 9.85
CA ASP A 373 0.66 -7.93 8.49
C ASP A 373 0.33 -9.39 8.16
N GLY A 374 -0.04 -10.21 9.16
CA GLY A 374 -0.38 -11.63 8.98
C GLY A 374 -1.81 -12.01 9.38
N SER A 375 -2.01 -13.30 9.61
CA SER A 375 -3.30 -13.91 9.99
C SER A 375 -3.84 -13.48 11.35
N PHE A 376 -3.03 -12.76 12.16
CA PHE A 376 -3.47 -12.22 13.45
C PHE A 376 -4.75 -11.39 13.31
N ARG A 377 -4.94 -10.67 12.19
CA ARG A 377 -6.18 -9.91 11.91
C ARG A 377 -7.43 -10.78 12.05
N LEU A 378 -7.37 -12.02 11.55
CA LEU A 378 -8.50 -12.95 11.51
C LEU A 378 -8.73 -13.65 12.86
N GLN A 379 -7.69 -13.72 13.69
CA GLN A 379 -7.71 -14.36 15.01
C GLN A 379 -8.25 -13.45 16.13
N MET A 380 -8.44 -12.16 15.85
CA MET A 380 -8.96 -11.21 16.84
C MET A 380 -10.42 -11.53 17.19
N THR A 381 -10.65 -11.74 18.48
CA THR A 381 -11.97 -12.02 19.06
C THR A 381 -12.52 -10.82 19.85
N GLY A 382 -13.77 -10.49 19.61
CA GLY A 382 -14.53 -9.43 20.25
C GLY A 382 -15.23 -9.88 21.52
N LEU A 383 -16.24 -9.11 21.93
CA LEU A 383 -16.98 -9.36 23.16
C LEU A 383 -17.69 -10.72 23.13
N ARG A 384 -17.69 -11.41 24.28
CA ARG A 384 -18.39 -12.70 24.47
C ARG A 384 -19.90 -12.58 24.22
N THR A 385 -20.45 -11.38 24.44
CA THR A 385 -21.86 -11.04 24.26
C THR A 385 -22.23 -10.68 22.82
N ALA A 386 -21.27 -10.48 21.92
CA ALA A 386 -21.56 -10.26 20.51
C ALA A 386 -22.17 -11.52 19.87
N LEU A 387 -23.00 -11.34 18.84
CA LEU A 387 -23.55 -12.43 18.02
C LEU A 387 -22.39 -13.30 17.49
N PRO A 388 -22.53 -14.64 17.43
CA PRO A 388 -21.43 -15.54 17.06
C PRO A 388 -20.64 -15.11 15.80
N ARG A 389 -21.34 -14.65 14.76
CA ARG A 389 -20.75 -14.15 13.51
C ARG A 389 -19.97 -12.83 13.66
N GLN A 390 -20.35 -11.96 14.59
CA GLN A 390 -19.69 -10.67 14.85
C GLN A 390 -18.57 -10.78 15.91
N ARG A 391 -18.34 -11.98 16.47
CA ARG A 391 -17.30 -12.20 17.49
C ARG A 391 -15.89 -12.15 16.92
N SER A 392 -15.69 -12.34 15.62
CA SER A 392 -14.39 -12.19 14.97
C SER A 392 -14.59 -11.90 13.49
N LEU A 393 -13.55 -11.36 12.85
CA LEU A 393 -13.55 -11.18 11.40
C LEU A 393 -13.66 -12.54 10.68
N SER A 394 -12.99 -13.58 11.17
CA SER A 394 -13.12 -14.94 10.61
C SER A 394 -14.56 -15.42 10.68
N ALA A 395 -15.26 -15.28 11.81
CA ALA A 395 -16.64 -15.73 11.95
C ALA A 395 -17.61 -14.98 11.01
N THR A 396 -17.37 -13.69 10.76
CA THR A 396 -18.15 -12.92 9.77
C THR A 396 -17.90 -13.45 8.36
N LEU A 397 -16.63 -13.73 8.03
CA LEU A 397 -16.23 -14.21 6.72
C LEU A 397 -16.65 -15.67 6.48
N ASP A 398 -16.54 -16.55 7.46
CA ASP A 398 -16.98 -17.96 7.40
C ASP A 398 -18.48 -18.06 7.09
N TRP A 399 -19.32 -17.22 7.71
CA TRP A 399 -20.74 -17.14 7.37
C TRP A 399 -20.95 -16.76 5.90
N THR A 400 -20.30 -15.68 5.45
CA THR A 400 -20.48 -15.15 4.10
C THR A 400 -19.94 -16.10 3.04
N TYR A 401 -18.86 -16.80 3.35
CA TYR A 401 -18.26 -17.81 2.50
C TYR A 401 -19.16 -19.05 2.37
N GLY A 402 -19.80 -19.47 3.46
CA GLY A 402 -20.73 -20.60 3.47
C GLY A 402 -21.99 -20.40 2.63
N MET A 403 -22.36 -19.15 2.33
CA MET A 403 -23.49 -18.81 1.45
C MET A 403 -23.12 -18.80 -0.04
N LEU A 404 -21.83 -18.78 -0.38
CA LEU A 404 -21.37 -18.79 -1.77
C LEU A 404 -21.53 -20.17 -2.39
N THR A 405 -21.81 -20.20 -3.69
CA THR A 405 -21.77 -21.45 -4.47
C THR A 405 -20.33 -21.99 -4.52
N GLY A 406 -20.16 -23.29 -4.79
CA GLY A 406 -18.82 -23.89 -4.86
C GLY A 406 -17.89 -23.20 -5.88
N ASN A 407 -18.45 -22.72 -7.00
CA ASN A 407 -17.70 -22.00 -8.02
C ASN A 407 -17.32 -20.57 -7.57
N GLU A 408 -18.24 -19.85 -6.90
CA GLU A 408 -17.95 -18.54 -6.32
C GLU A 408 -16.88 -18.61 -5.24
N GLN A 409 -16.93 -19.65 -4.40
CA GLN A 409 -15.87 -19.93 -3.42
C GLN A 409 -14.52 -20.18 -4.11
N ALA A 410 -14.52 -20.93 -5.22
CA ALA A 410 -13.30 -21.19 -6.00
C ALA A 410 -12.73 -19.93 -6.65
N LEU A 411 -13.59 -19.07 -7.21
CA LEU A 411 -13.19 -17.78 -7.77
C LEU A 411 -12.63 -16.87 -6.68
N LEU A 412 -13.34 -16.71 -5.56
CA LEU A 412 -12.91 -15.86 -4.45
C LEU A 412 -11.53 -16.28 -3.89
N ARG A 413 -11.31 -17.59 -3.71
CA ARG A 413 -10.00 -18.13 -3.31
C ARG A 413 -8.91 -17.76 -4.30
N GLN A 414 -9.16 -17.90 -5.60
CA GLN A 414 -8.15 -17.58 -6.62
C GLN A 414 -7.89 -16.07 -6.74
N LEU A 415 -8.91 -15.23 -6.60
CA LEU A 415 -8.74 -13.78 -6.59
C LEU A 415 -7.84 -13.29 -5.44
N SER A 416 -7.70 -14.07 -4.37
CA SER A 416 -6.82 -13.72 -3.24
C SER A 416 -5.33 -13.58 -3.61
N ILE A 417 -4.93 -14.10 -4.78
CA ILE A 417 -3.55 -13.98 -5.29
C ILE A 417 -3.18 -12.55 -5.66
N PHE A 418 -4.17 -11.73 -6.03
CA PHE A 418 -3.94 -10.33 -6.35
C PHE A 418 -3.79 -9.52 -5.07
N ASN A 419 -2.58 -9.05 -4.81
CA ASN A 419 -2.34 -8.07 -3.76
C ASN A 419 -2.72 -6.69 -4.31
N GLY A 420 -3.67 -6.02 -3.65
CA GLY A 420 -4.17 -4.74 -4.12
C GLY A 420 -5.25 -4.86 -5.21
N SER A 421 -5.17 -3.99 -6.21
CA SER A 421 -6.19 -3.92 -7.26
C SER A 421 -5.79 -4.65 -8.53
N PHE A 422 -6.76 -5.19 -9.24
CA PHE A 422 -6.56 -5.98 -10.46
C PHE A 422 -7.58 -5.62 -11.53
N THR A 423 -7.25 -5.93 -12.79
CA THR A 423 -8.11 -5.72 -13.94
C THR A 423 -8.86 -7.00 -14.31
N LEU A 424 -9.90 -6.86 -15.12
CA LEU A 424 -10.59 -8.03 -15.68
C LEU A 424 -9.62 -8.91 -16.49
N ASP A 425 -8.73 -8.31 -17.29
CA ASP A 425 -7.70 -9.04 -18.04
C ASP A 425 -6.79 -9.86 -17.12
N GLY A 426 -6.44 -9.31 -15.95
CA GLY A 426 -5.70 -10.03 -14.92
C GLY A 426 -6.47 -11.25 -14.42
N VAL A 427 -7.75 -11.10 -14.07
CA VAL A 427 -8.61 -12.21 -13.65
C VAL A 427 -8.66 -13.29 -14.73
N MET A 428 -8.92 -12.92 -15.98
CA MET A 428 -9.05 -13.86 -17.09
C MET A 428 -7.74 -14.59 -17.42
N ALA A 429 -6.60 -13.95 -17.18
CA ALA A 429 -5.29 -14.53 -17.44
C ALA A 429 -4.79 -15.46 -16.32
N VAL A 430 -5.23 -15.24 -15.07
CA VAL A 430 -4.70 -15.93 -13.88
C VAL A 430 -5.69 -16.92 -13.30
N VAL A 431 -6.97 -16.60 -13.27
CA VAL A 431 -8.01 -17.38 -12.59
C VAL A 431 -8.67 -18.34 -13.58
N ASN A 432 -8.25 -19.60 -13.55
CA ASN A 432 -8.82 -20.67 -14.39
C ASN A 432 -8.81 -22.06 -13.75
N ILE A 433 -8.37 -22.18 -12.49
CA ILE A 433 -8.13 -23.50 -11.87
C ILE A 433 -9.45 -24.01 -11.28
N GLY A 434 -9.92 -25.17 -11.74
CA GLY A 434 -11.13 -25.81 -11.21
C GLY A 434 -12.44 -25.10 -11.53
N LEU A 435 -12.44 -24.09 -12.42
CA LEU A 435 -13.67 -23.45 -12.90
C LEU A 435 -14.16 -24.15 -14.18
N PRO A 436 -15.47 -24.46 -14.30
CA PRO A 436 -15.99 -25.26 -15.41
C PRO A 436 -15.97 -24.55 -16.77
N ASP A 437 -16.04 -23.21 -16.81
CA ASP A 437 -15.95 -22.41 -18.04
C ASP A 437 -15.52 -20.97 -17.73
N VAL A 438 -14.55 -20.44 -18.50
CA VAL A 438 -14.08 -19.05 -18.44
C VAL A 438 -15.21 -18.05 -18.72
N ARG A 439 -16.24 -18.43 -19.49
CA ARG A 439 -17.44 -17.61 -19.72
C ARG A 439 -18.27 -17.36 -18.46
N MET A 440 -18.14 -18.24 -17.46
CA MET A 440 -18.83 -18.08 -16.16
C MET A 440 -18.06 -17.19 -15.18
N THR A 441 -16.81 -16.80 -15.49
CA THR A 441 -16.02 -15.90 -14.65
C THR A 441 -16.67 -14.51 -14.52
N LEU A 442 -17.27 -13.97 -15.59
CA LEU A 442 -17.91 -12.65 -15.56
C LEU A 442 -19.16 -12.62 -14.66
N PRO A 443 -20.16 -13.53 -14.82
CA PRO A 443 -21.30 -13.57 -13.91
C PRO A 443 -20.91 -13.83 -12.45
N MET A 444 -19.86 -14.63 -12.21
CA MET A 444 -19.39 -14.86 -10.84
C MET A 444 -18.69 -13.63 -10.25
N LEU A 445 -17.92 -12.89 -11.05
CA LEU A 445 -17.30 -11.64 -10.60
C LEU A 445 -18.36 -10.60 -10.26
N GLU A 446 -19.41 -10.49 -11.09
CA GLU A 446 -20.59 -9.66 -10.83
C GLU A 446 -21.30 -10.09 -9.55
N SER A 447 -21.51 -11.40 -9.34
CA SER A 447 -22.13 -11.88 -8.09
C SER A 447 -21.28 -11.58 -6.85
N LEU A 448 -19.95 -11.69 -6.93
CA LEU A 448 -19.06 -11.32 -5.82
C LEU A 448 -19.08 -9.81 -5.53
N LEU A 449 -19.31 -8.97 -6.54
CA LEU A 449 -19.51 -7.53 -6.39
C LEU A 449 -20.84 -7.24 -5.69
N ASP A 450 -21.94 -7.83 -6.17
CA ASP A 450 -23.27 -7.69 -5.57
C ASP A 450 -23.26 -8.09 -4.09
N LYS A 451 -22.50 -9.15 -3.74
CA LYS A 451 -22.31 -9.64 -2.36
C LYS A 451 -21.34 -8.80 -1.51
N SER A 452 -20.86 -7.67 -2.04
CA SER A 452 -19.90 -6.77 -1.40
C SER A 452 -18.62 -7.49 -0.93
N LEU A 453 -18.16 -8.50 -1.69
CA LEU A 453 -16.88 -9.17 -1.44
C LEU A 453 -15.74 -8.54 -2.24
N LEU A 454 -16.09 -7.81 -3.31
CA LEU A 454 -15.19 -7.03 -4.15
C LEU A 454 -15.60 -5.56 -4.11
N GLY A 455 -14.62 -4.66 -4.18
CA GLY A 455 -14.83 -3.24 -4.48
C GLY A 455 -14.43 -2.91 -5.91
N THR A 456 -14.99 -1.83 -6.45
CA THR A 456 -14.56 -1.26 -7.75
C THR A 456 -14.17 0.19 -7.61
N PHE A 457 -13.29 0.64 -8.49
CA PHE A 457 -13.00 2.05 -8.66
C PHE A 457 -12.62 2.35 -10.10
N ASP A 458 -12.93 3.57 -10.53
CA ASP A 458 -12.60 4.03 -11.86
C ASP A 458 -11.10 4.36 -11.96
N HIS A 459 -10.50 3.95 -13.06
CA HIS A 459 -9.10 4.19 -13.38
C HIS A 459 -8.99 4.62 -14.84
N SER A 460 -7.88 5.26 -15.21
CA SER A 460 -7.70 5.84 -16.55
C SER A 460 -7.79 4.82 -17.69
N GLN A 461 -7.61 3.53 -17.39
CA GLN A 461 -7.67 2.41 -18.34
C GLN A 461 -8.93 1.55 -18.21
N GLY A 462 -9.93 2.00 -17.44
CA GLY A 462 -11.17 1.27 -17.18
C GLY A 462 -11.36 0.89 -15.71
N LYS A 463 -12.37 0.08 -15.43
CA LYS A 463 -12.68 -0.34 -14.05
C LYS A 463 -11.62 -1.29 -13.50
N ARG A 464 -11.22 -1.05 -12.25
CA ARG A 464 -10.39 -1.98 -11.47
C ARG A 464 -11.21 -2.58 -10.34
N PHE A 465 -10.86 -3.79 -9.97
CA PHE A 465 -11.45 -4.53 -8.87
C PHE A 465 -10.43 -4.65 -7.74
N ARG A 466 -10.91 -4.81 -6.51
CA ARG A 466 -10.05 -5.06 -5.35
C ARG A 466 -10.79 -5.90 -4.33
N LEU A 467 -10.09 -6.84 -3.71
CA LEU A 467 -10.55 -7.47 -2.47
C LEU A 467 -10.20 -6.55 -1.30
N LEU A 468 -11.13 -6.37 -0.36
CA LEU A 468 -10.77 -5.85 0.96
C LEU A 468 -9.69 -6.76 1.55
N GLU A 469 -8.66 -6.18 2.16
CA GLU A 469 -7.46 -6.90 2.59
C GLU A 469 -7.81 -8.02 3.59
N THR A 470 -8.78 -7.79 4.47
CA THR A 470 -9.31 -8.81 5.37
C THR A 470 -9.97 -9.99 4.64
N THR A 471 -10.82 -9.72 3.64
CA THR A 471 -11.42 -10.74 2.77
C THR A 471 -10.36 -11.49 1.97
N ARG A 472 -9.34 -10.78 1.46
CA ARG A 472 -8.24 -11.35 0.69
C ARG A 472 -7.44 -12.35 1.53
N LEU A 473 -7.02 -11.97 2.73
CA LEU A 473 -6.27 -12.83 3.64
C LEU A 473 -7.07 -14.09 3.99
N TYR A 474 -8.35 -13.95 4.32
CA TYR A 474 -9.23 -15.09 4.59
C TYR A 474 -9.38 -16.02 3.37
N ALA A 475 -9.62 -15.46 2.19
CA ALA A 475 -9.73 -16.22 0.95
C ALA A 475 -8.41 -16.94 0.62
N HIS A 476 -7.27 -16.32 0.95
CA HIS A 476 -5.95 -16.92 0.79
C HIS A 476 -5.71 -18.09 1.75
N GLU A 477 -6.13 -17.98 3.01
CA GLU A 477 -6.08 -19.11 3.97
C GLU A 477 -6.91 -20.30 3.47
N LYS A 478 -8.10 -20.05 2.89
CA LYS A 478 -8.91 -21.11 2.27
C LYS A 478 -8.27 -21.65 0.98
N LEU A 479 -7.52 -20.85 0.23
CA LEU A 479 -6.79 -21.31 -0.96
C LEU A 479 -5.65 -22.27 -0.56
N ILE A 480 -4.91 -21.96 0.51
CA ILE A 480 -3.83 -22.81 1.04
C ILE A 480 -4.35 -24.20 1.45
N GLN A 481 -5.57 -24.29 1.98
CA GLN A 481 -6.17 -25.54 2.44
C GLN A 481 -6.57 -26.52 1.31
N LEU A 482 -6.60 -26.07 0.05
CA LEU A 482 -7.19 -26.81 -1.08
C LEU A 482 -6.18 -27.13 -2.22
N ASP A 483 -4.87 -27.05 -1.94
CA ASP A 483 -3.75 -27.57 -2.76
C ASP A 483 -3.67 -27.16 -4.26
N ASP A 484 -3.67 -25.85 -4.56
CA ASP A 484 -3.32 -25.33 -5.90
C ASP A 484 -2.57 -23.98 -5.91
N VAL A 485 -2.09 -23.52 -4.73
CA VAL A 485 -1.41 -22.22 -4.57
C VAL A 485 -0.18 -22.06 -5.46
N PRO A 486 0.77 -23.03 -5.54
CA PRO A 486 2.01 -22.82 -6.29
C PRO A 486 1.77 -22.62 -7.80
N ARG A 487 0.80 -23.35 -8.37
CA ARG A 487 0.42 -23.22 -9.78
C ARG A 487 -0.17 -21.84 -10.05
N LEU A 488 -1.10 -21.39 -9.22
CA LEU A 488 -1.73 -20.08 -9.36
C LEU A 488 -0.71 -18.95 -9.23
N CYS A 489 0.18 -19.01 -8.24
CA CYS A 489 1.25 -18.05 -8.05
C CYS A 489 2.18 -17.96 -9.27
N ARG A 490 2.53 -19.12 -9.86
CA ARG A 490 3.33 -19.17 -11.09
C ARG A 490 2.64 -18.50 -12.27
N THR A 491 1.35 -18.78 -12.48
CA THR A 491 0.56 -18.14 -13.54
C THR A 491 0.45 -16.64 -13.31
N HIS A 492 0.24 -16.20 -12.07
CA HIS A 492 0.25 -14.78 -11.70
C HIS A 492 1.59 -14.10 -12.02
N ALA A 493 2.71 -14.72 -11.62
CA ALA A 493 4.05 -14.20 -11.91
C ALA A 493 4.35 -14.14 -13.42
N GLN A 494 3.92 -15.12 -14.20
CA GLN A 494 4.05 -15.11 -15.66
C GLN A 494 3.19 -14.01 -16.32
N TRP A 495 1.99 -13.77 -15.80
CA TRP A 495 1.16 -12.65 -16.25
C TRP A 495 1.79 -11.30 -15.90
N ALA A 496 2.30 -11.13 -14.68
CA ALA A 496 3.04 -9.94 -14.27
C ALA A 496 4.25 -9.68 -15.19
N LEU A 497 5.00 -10.72 -15.58
CA LEU A 497 6.10 -10.57 -16.53
C LEU A 497 5.63 -10.10 -17.91
N ARG A 498 4.53 -10.64 -18.44
CA ARG A 498 3.95 -10.17 -19.71
C ARG A 498 3.53 -8.70 -19.63
N LEU A 499 2.90 -8.31 -18.53
CA LEU A 499 2.50 -6.93 -18.25
C LEU A 499 3.70 -5.98 -18.22
N LEU A 500 4.79 -6.35 -17.55
CA LEU A 500 6.02 -5.56 -17.52
C LEU A 500 6.70 -5.47 -18.89
N ASN A 501 6.70 -6.56 -19.66
CA ASN A 501 7.23 -6.54 -21.02
C ASN A 501 6.45 -5.57 -21.92
N GLN A 502 5.12 -5.53 -21.80
CA GLN A 502 4.30 -4.53 -22.49
C GLN A 502 4.61 -3.12 -21.97
N ALA A 503 4.71 -2.94 -20.65
CA ALA A 503 5.07 -1.65 -20.06
C ALA A 503 6.40 -1.12 -20.61
N ARG A 504 7.37 -2.00 -20.84
CA ARG A 504 8.65 -1.62 -21.44
C ARG A 504 8.52 -1.17 -22.90
N LEU A 505 7.68 -1.83 -23.70
CA LEU A 505 7.41 -1.40 -25.09
C LEU A 505 6.70 -0.05 -25.14
N ASP A 506 5.76 0.17 -24.22
CA ASP A 506 4.99 1.42 -24.13
C ASP A 506 5.86 2.63 -23.70
N LEU A 507 7.08 2.42 -23.19
CA LEU A 507 8.00 3.52 -22.83
C LEU A 507 8.36 4.40 -24.03
N ASP A 508 8.47 3.80 -25.22
CA ASP A 508 8.87 4.50 -26.44
C ASP A 508 7.69 5.20 -27.12
N HIS A 509 6.45 4.86 -26.72
CA HIS A 509 5.23 5.28 -27.42
C HIS A 509 4.32 6.18 -26.58
N LEU A 510 4.43 6.13 -25.25
CA LEU A 510 3.59 6.91 -24.34
C LEU A 510 4.39 8.04 -23.69
N SER A 511 3.70 9.15 -23.41
CA SER A 511 4.23 10.16 -22.51
C SER A 511 4.41 9.58 -21.09
N GLN A 512 5.32 10.15 -20.32
CA GLN A 512 5.61 9.71 -18.96
C GLN A 512 4.36 9.68 -18.07
N ASP A 513 3.52 10.71 -18.15
CA ASP A 513 2.30 10.81 -17.33
C ASP A 513 1.30 9.72 -17.67
N VAL A 514 1.04 9.48 -18.96
CA VAL A 514 0.11 8.44 -19.42
C VAL A 514 0.62 7.06 -19.03
N TRP A 515 1.91 6.82 -19.21
CA TRP A 515 2.53 5.55 -18.81
C TRP A 515 2.44 5.33 -17.29
N THR A 516 2.75 6.35 -16.50
CA THR A 516 2.73 6.25 -15.03
C THR A 516 1.32 6.02 -14.53
N GLN A 517 0.33 6.75 -15.07
CA GLN A 517 -1.07 6.51 -14.76
C GLN A 517 -1.48 5.07 -15.08
N ARG A 518 -1.03 4.51 -16.21
CA ARG A 518 -1.38 3.14 -16.64
C ARG A 518 -0.74 2.05 -15.77
N TYR A 519 0.54 2.16 -15.43
CA TYR A 519 1.31 1.05 -14.83
C TYR A 519 1.60 1.21 -13.33
N ALA A 520 1.45 2.40 -12.75
CA ALA A 520 1.70 2.61 -11.30
C ALA A 520 0.83 1.69 -10.41
N ALA A 521 -0.41 1.41 -10.84
CA ALA A 521 -1.34 0.56 -10.11
C ALA A 521 -0.90 -0.91 -10.04
N GLU A 522 0.10 -1.32 -10.83
CA GLU A 522 0.58 -2.70 -10.95
C GLU A 522 1.77 -3.00 -10.03
N ILE A 523 2.19 -2.04 -9.20
CA ILE A 523 3.32 -2.24 -8.27
C ILE A 523 3.06 -3.37 -7.27
N ASP A 524 1.83 -3.53 -6.79
CA ASP A 524 1.49 -4.58 -5.83
C ASP A 524 1.41 -5.97 -6.50
N THR A 525 0.94 -6.04 -7.76
CA THR A 525 1.05 -7.22 -8.64
C THR A 525 2.51 -7.67 -8.71
N LEU A 526 3.43 -6.74 -8.97
CA LEU A 526 4.84 -7.02 -9.09
C LEU A 526 5.46 -7.49 -7.75
N ARG A 527 5.18 -6.78 -6.65
CA ARG A 527 5.65 -7.18 -5.31
C ARG A 527 5.21 -8.59 -4.94
N ALA A 528 3.95 -8.91 -5.20
CA ALA A 528 3.41 -10.25 -4.95
C ALA A 528 4.14 -11.32 -5.78
N ALA A 529 4.34 -11.06 -7.07
CA ALA A 529 5.04 -11.96 -7.97
C ALA A 529 6.51 -12.19 -7.55
N LEU A 530 7.24 -11.13 -7.19
CA LEU A 530 8.63 -11.22 -6.72
C LEU A 530 8.75 -11.93 -5.36
N THR A 531 7.85 -11.62 -4.42
CA THR A 531 7.80 -12.26 -3.11
C THR A 531 7.62 -13.77 -3.24
N TRP A 532 6.67 -14.20 -4.09
CA TRP A 532 6.50 -15.62 -4.37
C TRP A 532 7.71 -16.21 -5.11
N ALA A 533 8.20 -15.56 -6.16
CA ALA A 533 9.28 -16.10 -7.00
C ALA A 533 10.59 -16.32 -6.23
N PHE A 534 10.89 -15.48 -5.23
CA PHE A 534 12.06 -15.63 -4.36
C PHE A 534 11.79 -16.41 -3.07
N SER A 535 10.57 -16.91 -2.85
CA SER A 535 10.25 -17.79 -1.72
C SER A 535 10.87 -19.19 -1.90
N ALA A 536 10.87 -19.98 -0.82
CA ALA A 536 11.39 -21.36 -0.84
C ALA A 536 10.67 -22.29 -1.83
N GLN A 537 9.41 -21.98 -2.19
CA GLN A 537 8.60 -22.74 -3.15
C GLN A 537 8.43 -22.00 -4.49
N GLY A 538 9.20 -20.91 -4.69
CA GLY A 538 9.11 -20.03 -5.86
C GLY A 538 9.92 -20.49 -7.06
N ASP A 539 9.75 -19.77 -8.16
CA ASP A 539 10.55 -19.89 -9.37
C ASP A 539 11.58 -18.76 -9.41
N ARG A 540 12.79 -19.03 -8.90
CA ARG A 540 13.86 -18.02 -8.79
C ARG A 540 14.26 -17.45 -10.15
N GLN A 541 14.25 -18.26 -11.21
CA GLN A 541 14.58 -17.80 -12.56
C GLN A 541 13.56 -16.75 -13.04
N LEU A 542 12.27 -17.03 -12.84
CA LEU A 542 11.21 -16.06 -13.12
C LEU A 542 11.32 -14.80 -12.25
N GLY A 543 11.75 -14.94 -10.98
CA GLY A 543 12.04 -13.80 -10.10
C GLY A 543 13.14 -12.88 -10.64
N VAL A 544 14.20 -13.46 -11.19
CA VAL A 544 15.27 -12.69 -11.87
C VAL A 544 14.71 -11.97 -13.11
N GLU A 545 13.92 -12.64 -13.93
CA GLU A 545 13.31 -12.03 -15.13
C GLU A 545 12.37 -10.88 -14.78
N LEU A 546 11.50 -11.05 -13.77
CA LEU A 546 10.63 -10.00 -13.24
C LEU A 546 11.43 -8.80 -12.73
N THR A 547 12.52 -9.05 -12.00
CA THR A 547 13.40 -7.99 -11.47
C THR A 547 14.04 -7.20 -12.61
N LEU A 548 14.49 -7.88 -13.67
CA LEU A 548 15.11 -7.24 -14.81
C LEU A 548 14.09 -6.46 -15.67
N SER A 549 12.87 -6.95 -15.83
CA SER A 549 11.82 -6.26 -16.62
C SER A 549 11.13 -5.12 -15.86
N SER A 550 11.25 -5.05 -14.53
CA SER A 550 10.52 -4.06 -13.71
C SER A 550 11.26 -2.76 -13.43
N ALA A 551 12.53 -2.62 -13.84
CA ALA A 551 13.35 -1.44 -13.58
C ALA A 551 12.63 -0.10 -13.87
N PRO A 552 11.94 0.09 -15.01
CA PRO A 552 11.27 1.35 -15.32
C PRO A 552 10.16 1.74 -14.32
N LEU A 553 9.43 0.74 -13.81
CA LEU A 553 8.33 0.96 -12.87
C LEU A 553 8.85 1.46 -11.52
N TRP A 554 9.86 0.78 -10.97
CA TRP A 554 10.47 1.20 -9.71
C TRP A 554 11.07 2.60 -9.80
N LEU A 555 11.75 2.92 -10.89
CA LEU A 555 12.36 4.24 -11.07
C LEU A 555 11.31 5.35 -11.17
N ARG A 556 10.28 5.17 -11.99
CA ARG A 556 9.24 6.21 -12.18
C ARG A 556 8.41 6.44 -10.93
N LEU A 557 8.21 5.40 -10.13
CA LEU A 557 7.58 5.52 -8.80
C LEU A 557 8.55 6.01 -7.71
N SER A 558 9.82 6.26 -8.06
CA SER A 558 10.87 6.60 -7.11
C SER A 558 10.94 5.58 -5.97
N LEU A 559 11.07 4.29 -6.27
CA LEU A 559 11.16 3.18 -5.31
C LEU A 559 12.53 2.47 -5.44
N VAL A 560 13.60 3.28 -5.50
CA VAL A 560 14.96 2.81 -5.82
C VAL A 560 15.51 1.85 -4.77
N ARG A 561 15.24 2.10 -3.48
CA ARG A 561 15.71 1.23 -2.38
C ARG A 561 15.06 -0.15 -2.46
N GLU A 562 13.75 -0.20 -2.65
CA GLU A 562 13.02 -1.46 -2.78
C GLU A 562 13.50 -2.23 -4.02
N TYR A 563 13.74 -1.53 -5.13
CA TYR A 563 14.33 -2.16 -6.30
C TYR A 563 15.71 -2.75 -6.03
N GLN A 564 16.56 -2.03 -5.28
CA GLN A 564 17.87 -2.54 -4.86
C GLN A 564 17.74 -3.84 -4.06
N ASP A 565 16.76 -3.92 -3.15
CA ASP A 565 16.51 -5.11 -2.36
C ASP A 565 16.13 -6.29 -3.27
N TRP A 566 15.24 -6.09 -4.25
CA TRP A 566 14.88 -7.13 -5.21
C TRP A 566 16.04 -7.56 -6.11
N VAL A 567 16.87 -6.63 -6.56
CA VAL A 567 18.11 -6.94 -7.30
C VAL A 567 19.03 -7.80 -6.43
N ASN A 568 19.21 -7.46 -5.16
CA ASN A 568 20.02 -8.24 -4.22
C ASN A 568 19.44 -9.65 -3.97
N HIS A 569 18.10 -9.80 -3.92
CA HIS A 569 17.46 -11.12 -3.81
C HIS A 569 17.73 -12.01 -5.05
N GLY A 570 17.79 -11.40 -6.24
CA GLY A 570 18.12 -12.07 -7.49
C GLY A 570 19.59 -12.49 -7.59
N MET A 571 20.51 -11.77 -6.96
CA MET A 571 21.94 -12.11 -6.94
C MET A 571 22.17 -13.45 -6.23
N PRO A 572 23.08 -14.31 -6.76
CA PRO A 572 23.37 -15.61 -6.16
C PRO A 572 24.00 -15.41 -4.77
N ARG A 573 23.72 -16.34 -3.84
CA ARG A 573 24.49 -16.44 -2.60
C ARG A 573 25.87 -17.02 -2.93
N CYS A 574 26.92 -16.72 -2.18
CA CYS A 574 28.30 -17.19 -2.49
C CYS A 574 28.42 -18.70 -2.81
N ALA A 575 27.55 -19.54 -2.25
CA ALA A 575 27.56 -20.98 -2.51
C ALA A 575 27.02 -21.37 -3.91
N ASP A 576 26.22 -20.51 -4.55
CA ASP A 576 25.49 -20.78 -5.79
C ASP A 576 26.05 -20.00 -7.01
N GLU A 577 27.11 -19.21 -6.83
CA GLU A 577 27.70 -18.35 -7.88
C GLU A 577 28.11 -19.15 -9.14
N ALA A 578 28.55 -20.39 -8.96
CA ALA A 578 28.96 -21.26 -10.06
C ALA A 578 27.81 -21.80 -10.92
N GLN A 579 26.56 -21.70 -10.45
CA GLN A 579 25.37 -22.26 -11.12
C GLN A 579 24.53 -21.22 -11.86
N MET A 580 24.77 -19.93 -11.65
CA MET A 580 24.00 -18.87 -12.31
C MET A 580 24.45 -18.69 -13.77
N ASP A 581 23.49 -18.57 -14.67
CA ASP A 581 23.75 -18.18 -16.06
C ASP A 581 24.47 -16.83 -16.11
N ARG A 582 25.61 -16.77 -16.83
CA ARG A 582 26.45 -15.56 -16.92
C ARG A 582 25.67 -14.39 -17.51
N ARG A 583 24.75 -14.62 -18.45
CA ARG A 583 23.94 -13.55 -19.04
C ARG A 583 22.99 -12.98 -18.00
N GLN A 584 22.34 -13.79 -17.17
CA GLN A 584 21.53 -13.30 -16.05
C GLN A 584 22.36 -12.53 -15.01
N ARG A 585 23.53 -13.06 -14.63
CA ARG A 585 24.45 -12.40 -13.68
C ARG A 585 24.86 -11.01 -14.19
N MET A 586 25.31 -10.93 -15.44
CA MET A 586 25.68 -9.69 -16.12
C MET A 586 24.55 -8.65 -16.09
N ARG A 587 23.30 -9.08 -16.37
CA ARG A 587 22.12 -8.20 -16.37
C ARG A 587 21.80 -7.67 -14.98
N LEU A 588 21.82 -8.52 -13.95
CA LEU A 588 21.58 -8.09 -12.56
C LEU A 588 22.68 -7.18 -12.03
N LEU A 589 23.94 -7.51 -12.30
CA LEU A 589 25.09 -6.69 -11.93
C LEU A 589 25.01 -5.30 -12.59
N THR A 590 24.57 -5.23 -13.84
CA THR A 590 24.33 -3.95 -14.53
C THR A 590 23.28 -3.10 -13.82
N MET A 591 22.16 -3.71 -13.38
CA MET A 591 21.14 -3.00 -12.61
C MET A 591 21.67 -2.56 -11.24
N SER A 592 22.39 -3.44 -10.54
CA SER A 592 23.04 -3.15 -9.26
C SER A 592 24.02 -1.98 -9.39
N GLY A 593 24.90 -2.00 -10.38
CA GLY A 593 25.86 -0.93 -10.66
C GLY A 593 25.19 0.41 -10.96
N SER A 594 24.08 0.38 -11.70
CA SER A 594 23.29 1.58 -12.01
C SER A 594 22.63 2.19 -10.76
N ILE A 595 22.02 1.35 -9.91
CA ILE A 595 21.39 1.78 -8.65
C ILE A 595 22.44 2.32 -7.68
N LEU A 596 23.57 1.62 -7.54
CA LEU A 596 24.68 2.03 -6.69
C LEU A 596 25.20 3.41 -7.10
N MET A 597 25.33 3.65 -8.40
CA MET A 597 25.76 4.95 -8.90
C MET A 597 24.78 6.07 -8.54
N LEU A 598 23.47 5.86 -8.73
CA LEU A 598 22.45 6.86 -8.37
C LEU A 598 22.36 7.11 -6.85
N THR A 599 22.64 6.08 -6.05
CA THR A 599 22.37 6.09 -4.61
C THR A 599 23.58 6.48 -3.78
N TYR A 600 24.73 5.86 -4.08
CA TYR A 600 25.96 5.95 -3.30
C TYR A 600 27.12 6.56 -4.10
N GLY A 601 27.03 6.67 -5.42
CA GLY A 601 28.13 7.19 -6.26
C GLY A 601 29.26 6.19 -6.49
N ALA A 602 30.45 6.70 -6.85
CA ALA A 602 31.63 5.88 -7.11
C ALA A 602 32.30 5.36 -5.82
N GLY A 603 32.93 4.19 -5.93
CA GLY A 603 33.61 3.52 -4.82
C GLY A 603 33.98 2.08 -5.16
N GLN A 604 34.67 1.39 -4.24
CA GLN A 604 35.21 0.05 -4.47
C GLN A 604 34.14 -0.97 -4.92
N LYS A 605 32.99 -1.01 -4.23
CA LYS A 605 31.89 -1.92 -4.60
C LYS A 605 31.36 -1.66 -6.02
N MET A 606 31.30 -0.40 -6.44
CA MET A 606 30.89 -0.05 -7.81
C MET A 606 31.93 -0.50 -8.84
N ARG A 607 33.23 -0.36 -8.53
CA ARG A 607 34.33 -0.86 -9.38
C ARG A 607 34.24 -2.36 -9.62
N GLU A 608 34.10 -3.11 -8.54
CA GLU A 608 33.99 -4.58 -8.59
C GLU A 608 32.80 -5.02 -9.45
N VAL A 609 31.64 -4.37 -9.26
CA VAL A 609 30.44 -4.66 -10.07
C VAL A 609 30.68 -4.40 -11.56
N TRP A 610 31.19 -3.23 -11.95
CA TRP A 610 31.39 -2.91 -13.38
C TRP A 610 32.53 -3.69 -14.02
N GLN A 611 33.55 -4.08 -13.24
CA GLN A 611 34.57 -5.01 -13.71
C GLN A 611 33.94 -6.36 -14.04
N GLN A 612 33.12 -6.92 -13.14
CA GLN A 612 32.47 -8.21 -13.35
C GLN A 612 31.48 -8.18 -14.53
N VAL A 613 30.73 -7.09 -14.72
CA VAL A 613 29.89 -6.90 -15.92
C VAL A 613 30.74 -6.93 -17.19
N GLY A 614 31.90 -6.27 -17.18
CA GLY A 614 32.83 -6.26 -18.31
C GLY A 614 33.36 -7.65 -18.64
N GLU A 615 33.83 -8.40 -17.64
CA GLU A 615 34.31 -9.78 -17.80
C GLU A 615 33.22 -10.72 -18.36
N ASP A 616 31.99 -10.61 -17.85
CA ASP A 616 30.87 -11.41 -18.34
C ASP A 616 30.52 -11.06 -19.78
N ALA A 617 30.41 -9.76 -20.10
CA ALA A 617 30.11 -9.27 -21.43
C ALA A 617 31.22 -9.61 -22.45
N GLU A 618 32.48 -9.62 -22.01
CA GLU A 618 33.60 -10.12 -22.79
C GLU A 618 33.44 -11.60 -23.11
N SER A 619 33.17 -12.43 -22.10
CA SER A 619 33.00 -13.88 -22.28
C SER A 619 31.79 -14.26 -23.15
N LEU A 620 30.72 -13.47 -23.11
CA LEU A 620 29.48 -13.69 -23.86
C LEU A 620 29.48 -13.06 -25.27
N ASN A 621 30.53 -12.32 -25.61
CA ASN A 621 30.60 -11.51 -26.82
C ASN A 621 29.43 -10.53 -27.00
N ASP A 622 29.01 -9.90 -25.89
CA ASP A 622 27.89 -8.96 -25.86
C ASP A 622 28.38 -7.50 -25.89
N SER A 623 28.37 -6.91 -27.09
CA SER A 623 28.85 -5.52 -27.30
C SER A 623 28.06 -4.47 -26.52
N GLU A 624 26.76 -4.69 -26.28
CA GLU A 624 25.91 -3.73 -25.58
C GLU A 624 26.31 -3.64 -24.10
N TYR A 625 26.48 -4.79 -23.44
CA TYR A 625 26.92 -4.82 -22.05
C TYR A 625 28.39 -4.44 -21.87
N ARG A 626 29.24 -4.69 -22.87
CA ARG A 626 30.61 -4.14 -22.88
C ARG A 626 30.60 -2.61 -22.88
N LEU A 627 29.73 -1.97 -23.66
CA LEU A 627 29.56 -0.51 -23.63
C LEU A 627 29.09 -0.03 -22.26
N ARG A 628 28.10 -0.70 -21.64
CA ARG A 628 27.64 -0.38 -20.28
C ARG A 628 28.75 -0.48 -19.24
N ALA A 629 29.56 -1.53 -19.30
CA ALA A 629 30.71 -1.72 -18.41
C ALA A 629 31.75 -0.60 -18.57
N LEU A 630 32.12 -0.27 -19.81
CA LEU A 630 33.05 0.83 -20.09
C LEU A 630 32.52 2.17 -19.58
N TRP A 631 31.22 2.42 -19.72
CA TRP A 631 30.61 3.63 -19.17
C TRP A 631 30.70 3.68 -17.64
N GLY A 632 30.39 2.58 -16.95
CA GLY A 632 30.49 2.49 -15.49
C GLY A 632 31.92 2.67 -14.98
N GLN A 633 32.89 2.05 -15.65
CA GLN A 633 34.33 2.22 -15.38
C GLN A 633 34.78 3.67 -15.59
N TRP A 634 34.36 4.31 -16.68
CA TRP A 634 34.66 5.72 -16.93
C TRP A 634 34.11 6.64 -15.84
N ASN A 635 32.88 6.39 -15.37
CA ASN A 635 32.29 7.21 -14.32
C ASN A 635 33.06 7.07 -13.00
N ASP A 636 33.45 5.84 -12.64
CA ASP A 636 34.33 5.60 -11.49
C ASP A 636 35.67 6.33 -11.66
N HIS A 637 36.36 6.19 -12.79
CA HIS A 637 37.62 6.90 -13.06
C HIS A 637 37.48 8.42 -12.92
N THR A 638 36.37 8.99 -13.41
CA THR A 638 36.08 10.43 -13.30
C THR A 638 35.94 10.85 -11.83
N CYS A 639 35.24 10.06 -11.01
CA CYS A 639 35.04 10.36 -9.59
C CYS A 639 36.31 10.12 -8.75
N SER A 640 37.13 9.13 -9.11
CA SER A 640 38.40 8.80 -8.45
C SER A 640 39.59 9.67 -8.89
N LYS A 641 39.38 10.73 -9.68
CA LYS A 641 40.44 11.59 -10.24
C LYS A 641 41.44 10.85 -11.15
N ARG A 642 41.02 9.74 -11.77
CA ARG A 642 41.81 8.92 -12.71
C ARG A 642 41.46 9.29 -14.16
N HIS A 643 41.59 10.57 -14.49
CA HIS A 643 41.07 11.15 -15.74
C HIS A 643 41.80 10.65 -17.00
N VAL A 644 43.08 10.28 -16.88
CA VAL A 644 43.86 9.67 -17.96
C VAL A 644 43.26 8.32 -18.36
N GLN A 645 43.04 7.44 -17.38
CA GLN A 645 42.36 6.15 -17.59
C GLN A 645 40.93 6.37 -18.11
N GLY A 646 40.23 7.38 -17.59
CA GLY A 646 38.91 7.77 -18.10
C GLY A 646 38.93 8.11 -19.60
N THR A 647 39.98 8.78 -20.08
CA THR A 647 40.14 9.09 -21.51
C THR A 647 40.36 7.83 -22.35
N GLU A 648 41.18 6.89 -21.89
CA GLU A 648 41.39 5.60 -22.55
C GLU A 648 40.09 4.80 -22.66
N VAL A 649 39.32 4.74 -21.58
CA VAL A 649 38.00 4.08 -21.56
C VAL A 649 37.02 4.75 -22.52
N ALA A 650 36.99 6.09 -22.59
CA ALA A 650 36.15 6.81 -23.54
C ALA A 650 36.52 6.51 -25.01
N LEU A 651 37.81 6.35 -25.31
CA LEU A 651 38.28 5.96 -26.65
C LEU A 651 37.89 4.52 -26.99
N ARG A 652 38.02 3.58 -26.04
CA ARG A 652 37.55 2.19 -26.20
C ARG A 652 36.04 2.15 -26.43
N PHE A 653 35.27 2.94 -25.69
CA PHE A 653 33.83 3.07 -25.85
C PHE A 653 33.46 3.55 -27.26
N LEU A 654 34.12 4.62 -27.75
CA LEU A 654 33.90 5.14 -29.10
C LEU A 654 34.29 4.15 -30.19
N ALA A 655 35.37 3.38 -30.00
CA ALA A 655 35.81 2.37 -30.96
C ALA A 655 34.81 1.21 -31.07
N LEU A 656 34.28 0.75 -29.93
CA LEU A 656 33.26 -0.30 -29.87
C LEU A 656 31.90 0.19 -30.41
N GLY A 657 31.54 1.45 -30.15
CA GLY A 657 30.29 2.07 -30.59
C GLY A 657 30.27 2.55 -32.06
N LYS A 658 31.19 2.07 -32.91
CA LYS A 658 31.21 2.38 -34.36
C LYS A 658 30.16 1.60 -35.15
N ASP A 659 29.66 0.47 -34.63
CA ASP A 659 28.61 -0.30 -35.28
C ASP A 659 27.26 0.45 -35.27
N TYR A 660 26.68 0.63 -36.46
CA TYR A 660 25.55 1.52 -36.79
C TYR A 660 24.22 1.30 -36.04
N ARG A 661 24.14 0.30 -35.16
CA ARG A 661 22.88 -0.06 -34.49
C ARG A 661 22.57 0.77 -33.25
N ILE A 662 23.48 1.64 -32.81
CA ILE A 662 23.27 2.41 -31.57
C ILE A 662 23.74 3.88 -31.68
N ALA A 663 22.84 4.76 -32.12
CA ALA A 663 23.12 6.16 -32.39
C ALA A 663 23.61 6.96 -31.17
N ASP A 664 23.20 6.60 -29.95
CA ASP A 664 23.58 7.34 -28.72
C ASP A 664 24.99 7.07 -28.23
N CYS A 665 25.66 6.02 -28.74
CA CYS A 665 27.06 5.74 -28.40
C CYS A 665 27.98 6.91 -28.75
N GLN A 666 27.67 7.62 -29.84
CA GLN A 666 28.51 8.72 -30.30
C GLN A 666 28.37 9.95 -29.38
N LEU A 667 27.14 10.33 -29.02
CA LEU A 667 26.89 11.38 -28.02
C LEU A 667 27.61 11.04 -26.70
N MET A 668 27.39 9.82 -26.21
CA MET A 668 27.93 9.36 -24.94
C MET A 668 29.46 9.36 -24.93
N GLY A 669 30.09 8.65 -25.87
CA GLY A 669 31.54 8.49 -25.90
C GLY A 669 32.27 9.83 -26.09
N ARG A 670 31.71 10.74 -26.90
CA ARG A 670 32.26 12.09 -27.08
C ARG A 670 32.10 12.94 -25.81
N ARG A 671 30.97 12.83 -25.12
CA ARG A 671 30.77 13.47 -23.80
C ARG A 671 31.74 12.92 -22.76
N MET A 672 31.97 11.60 -22.71
CA MET A 672 32.94 10.97 -21.81
C MET A 672 34.34 11.54 -22.05
N ARG A 673 34.76 11.62 -23.32
CA ARG A 673 36.03 12.24 -23.73
C ARG A 673 36.10 13.72 -23.32
N ALA A 674 35.03 14.48 -23.56
CA ALA A 674 34.96 15.90 -23.19
C ALA A 674 35.08 16.11 -21.67
N THR A 675 34.45 15.24 -20.88
CA THR A 675 34.45 15.32 -19.43
C THR A 675 35.83 15.03 -18.85
N SER A 676 36.50 13.97 -19.33
CA SER A 676 37.88 13.66 -18.90
C SER A 676 38.84 14.80 -19.24
N ALA A 677 38.73 15.35 -20.47
CA ALA A 677 39.53 16.51 -20.89
C ALA A 677 39.24 17.75 -20.03
N PHE A 678 37.98 18.02 -19.69
CA PHE A 678 37.59 19.13 -18.82
C PHE A 678 38.29 19.06 -17.46
N TYR A 679 38.23 17.91 -16.77
CA TYR A 679 38.86 17.74 -15.46
C TYR A 679 40.39 17.79 -15.53
N MET A 680 40.98 17.32 -16.65
CA MET A 680 42.42 17.46 -16.93
C MET A 680 42.86 18.88 -17.26
N GLY A 681 41.93 19.85 -17.33
CA GLY A 681 42.25 21.22 -17.72
C GLY A 681 42.53 21.39 -19.21
N ASP A 682 42.23 20.41 -20.08
CA ASP A 682 42.34 20.60 -21.53
C ASP A 682 41.03 21.19 -22.09
N MET A 683 40.83 22.49 -21.87
CA MET A 683 39.60 23.18 -22.29
C MET A 683 39.40 23.18 -23.82
N LYS A 684 40.50 23.10 -24.59
CA LYS A 684 40.44 23.04 -26.05
C LYS A 684 39.80 21.73 -26.51
N THR A 685 40.32 20.60 -26.03
CA THR A 685 39.77 19.28 -26.35
C THR A 685 38.37 19.11 -25.76
N ALA A 686 38.14 19.61 -24.54
CA ALA A 686 36.81 19.57 -23.91
C ALA A 686 35.77 20.32 -24.73
N SER A 687 36.07 21.55 -25.17
CA SER A 687 35.18 22.37 -25.99
C SER A 687 34.89 21.73 -27.36
N GLN A 688 35.91 21.18 -28.02
CA GLN A 688 35.71 20.52 -29.31
C GLN A 688 34.84 19.26 -29.13
N ALA A 689 35.18 18.40 -28.18
CA ALA A 689 34.50 17.13 -27.97
C ALA A 689 33.04 17.30 -27.52
N ILE A 690 32.73 18.34 -26.73
CA ILE A 690 31.35 18.57 -26.28
C ILE A 690 30.44 19.09 -27.41
N GLU A 691 30.95 19.92 -28.30
CA GLU A 691 30.20 20.35 -29.49
C GLU A 691 30.02 19.17 -30.47
N GLU A 692 31.05 18.33 -30.66
CA GLU A 692 30.92 17.09 -31.44
C GLU A 692 29.90 16.11 -30.84
N ALA A 693 29.79 16.07 -29.50
CA ALA A 693 28.78 15.27 -28.80
C ALA A 693 27.37 15.84 -29.08
N LEU A 694 27.16 17.14 -28.87
CA LEU A 694 25.85 17.78 -29.06
C LEU A 694 25.39 17.80 -30.52
N GLY A 695 26.33 17.79 -31.47
CA GLY A 695 26.05 17.62 -32.90
C GLY A 695 25.71 16.19 -33.33
N ALA A 696 25.87 15.19 -32.45
CA ALA A 696 25.47 13.82 -32.77
C ALA A 696 23.94 13.70 -32.93
N PRO A 697 23.46 12.79 -33.82
CA PRO A 697 22.03 12.55 -34.00
C PRO A 697 21.34 12.21 -32.68
N ARG A 698 20.09 12.66 -32.51
CA ARG A 698 19.23 12.23 -31.40
C ARG A 698 18.69 10.84 -31.69
N SER A 699 18.88 9.89 -30.79
CA SER A 699 18.02 8.70 -30.75
C SER A 699 16.80 9.00 -29.87
N PRO A 700 15.58 8.70 -30.33
CA PRO A 700 14.39 8.77 -29.49
C PRO A 700 14.39 7.72 -28.36
N SER A 701 15.19 6.66 -28.47
CA SER A 701 15.19 5.50 -27.55
C SER A 701 16.63 5.09 -27.20
N SER A 702 17.21 5.69 -26.16
CA SER A 702 18.54 5.30 -25.68
C SER A 702 18.48 4.18 -24.65
N HIS A 703 18.35 2.94 -25.11
CA HIS A 703 18.26 1.76 -24.23
C HIS A 703 19.61 1.32 -23.63
N ILE A 704 20.74 1.94 -23.99
CA ILE A 704 22.03 1.54 -23.41
C ILE A 704 22.03 1.85 -21.91
N ILE A 705 21.35 2.90 -21.47
CA ILE A 705 21.44 3.36 -20.08
C ILE A 705 20.04 3.66 -19.52
N ASP A 706 19.25 2.60 -19.33
CA ASP A 706 17.85 2.65 -18.84
C ASP A 706 17.68 3.27 -17.44
N MET A 707 18.76 3.51 -16.70
CA MET A 707 18.76 3.85 -15.27
C MET A 707 19.53 5.12 -14.89
N HIS A 708 19.87 6.01 -15.84
CA HIS A 708 20.69 7.21 -15.55
C HIS A 708 20.10 8.51 -16.09
N PHE A 709 20.83 9.62 -15.94
CA PHE A 709 20.44 10.93 -16.42
C PHE A 709 20.42 11.03 -17.95
N ASP A 710 19.59 11.93 -18.47
CA ASP A 710 19.55 12.26 -19.90
C ASP A 710 20.93 12.77 -20.34
N GLN A 711 21.48 12.12 -21.36
CA GLN A 711 22.87 12.30 -21.75
C GLN A 711 23.10 13.60 -22.52
N ARG A 712 22.05 14.12 -23.16
CA ARG A 712 22.11 15.39 -23.86
C ARG A 712 22.04 16.55 -22.87
N ILE A 713 21.17 16.47 -21.87
CA ILE A 713 21.12 17.41 -20.75
C ILE A 713 22.43 17.38 -19.97
N ALA A 714 23.01 16.20 -19.74
CA ALA A 714 24.34 16.09 -19.13
C ALA A 714 25.44 16.71 -20.00
N ALA A 715 25.39 16.54 -21.32
CA ALA A 715 26.33 17.21 -22.24
C ALA A 715 26.16 18.75 -22.22
N GLN A 716 24.94 19.25 -22.15
CA GLN A 716 24.65 20.68 -22.02
C GLN A 716 25.13 21.25 -20.67
N SER A 717 25.02 20.46 -19.59
CA SER A 717 25.57 20.79 -18.27
C SER A 717 27.08 20.97 -18.33
N LEU A 718 27.79 20.06 -18.99
CA LEU A 718 29.23 20.18 -19.19
C LEU A 718 29.59 21.36 -20.10
N ARG A 719 28.84 21.57 -21.21
CA ARG A 719 29.05 22.72 -22.10
C ARG A 719 28.99 24.04 -21.32
N ALA A 720 28.02 24.19 -20.41
CA ALA A 720 27.91 25.40 -19.59
C ALA A 720 29.15 25.60 -18.70
N GLN A 721 29.71 24.52 -18.13
CA GLN A 721 30.95 24.58 -17.33
C GLN A 721 32.17 24.91 -18.18
N VAL A 722 32.30 24.34 -19.39
CA VAL A 722 33.37 24.70 -20.33
C VAL A 722 33.27 26.19 -20.69
N GLN A 723 32.07 26.68 -21.05
CA GLN A 723 31.83 28.09 -21.37
C GLN A 723 32.21 29.02 -20.20
N LEU A 724 31.92 28.61 -18.96
CA LEU A 724 32.35 29.35 -17.78
C LEU A 724 33.88 29.44 -17.71
N LEU A 725 34.59 28.31 -17.78
CA LEU A 725 36.05 28.29 -17.57
C LEU A 725 36.84 28.95 -18.70
N ILE A 726 36.35 28.92 -19.95
CA ILE A 726 36.94 29.69 -21.06
C ILE A 726 36.58 31.18 -21.01
N GLY A 727 35.82 31.65 -20.02
CA GLY A 727 35.56 33.07 -19.75
C GLY A 727 34.23 33.62 -20.29
N ASN A 728 33.40 32.80 -20.94
CA ASN A 728 32.10 33.21 -21.50
C ASN A 728 30.97 33.13 -20.45
N THR A 729 31.12 33.86 -19.35
CA THR A 729 30.23 33.78 -18.17
C THR A 729 28.75 34.01 -18.49
N GLY A 730 28.43 34.98 -19.36
CA GLY A 730 27.05 35.27 -19.76
C GLY A 730 26.40 34.11 -20.53
N GLN A 731 27.13 33.50 -21.47
CA GLN A 731 26.65 32.33 -22.22
C GLN A 731 26.50 31.11 -21.32
N ALA A 732 27.42 30.92 -20.37
CA ALA A 732 27.33 29.87 -19.37
C ALA A 732 26.04 29.98 -18.54
N MET A 733 25.71 31.18 -18.03
CA MET A 733 24.50 31.41 -17.24
C MET A 733 23.20 31.16 -18.03
N VAL A 734 23.13 31.62 -19.28
CA VAL A 734 21.98 31.36 -20.17
C VAL A 734 21.83 29.86 -20.44
N ALA A 735 22.95 29.16 -20.67
CA ALA A 735 22.96 27.72 -20.88
C ALA A 735 22.46 26.96 -19.64
N LEU A 736 22.89 27.35 -18.43
CA LEU A 736 22.45 26.75 -17.17
C LEU A 736 20.93 26.90 -16.97
N ASP A 737 20.40 28.11 -17.08
CA ASP A 737 18.96 28.38 -16.90
C ASP A 737 18.10 27.62 -17.92
N THR A 738 18.59 27.49 -19.15
CA THR A 738 17.90 26.73 -20.19
C THR A 738 17.93 25.24 -19.88
N ASN A 739 19.08 24.72 -19.44
CA ASN A 739 19.27 23.31 -19.17
C ASN A 739 18.47 22.84 -17.93
N VAL A 740 18.44 23.63 -16.86
CA VAL A 740 17.63 23.35 -15.67
C VAL A 740 16.14 23.31 -16.04
N ARG A 741 15.65 24.25 -16.85
CA ARG A 741 14.25 24.24 -17.33
C ARG A 741 13.94 22.97 -18.14
N GLN A 742 14.84 22.55 -19.03
CA GLN A 742 14.69 21.31 -19.80
C GLN A 742 14.66 20.08 -18.87
N ALA A 743 15.51 20.03 -17.86
CA ALA A 743 15.53 18.96 -16.87
C ALA A 743 14.23 18.88 -16.05
N ILE A 744 13.64 20.03 -15.70
CA ILE A 744 12.32 20.10 -15.04
C ILE A 744 11.24 19.56 -15.99
N THR A 745 11.19 20.01 -17.25
CA THR A 745 10.19 19.55 -18.24
C THR A 745 10.28 18.04 -18.46
N LEU A 746 11.48 17.45 -18.44
CA LEU A 746 11.67 16.01 -18.62
C LEU A 746 11.05 15.17 -17.49
N SER A 747 10.72 15.77 -16.34
CA SER A 747 10.14 15.07 -15.18
C SER A 747 10.94 13.84 -14.72
N HIS A 748 12.27 13.87 -14.89
CA HIS A 748 13.19 12.80 -14.52
C HIS A 748 14.09 13.23 -13.34
N PRO A 749 13.82 12.80 -12.09
CA PRO A 749 14.49 13.31 -10.90
C PRO A 749 16.02 13.23 -10.94
N ALA A 750 16.58 12.11 -11.38
CA ALA A 750 18.03 11.93 -11.46
C ALA A 750 18.70 12.90 -12.45
N THR A 751 18.02 13.26 -13.55
CA THR A 751 18.53 14.26 -14.51
C THR A 751 18.57 15.65 -13.88
N LEU A 752 17.51 16.01 -13.14
CA LEU A 752 17.44 17.30 -12.45
C LEU A 752 18.51 17.40 -11.35
N TRP A 753 18.64 16.37 -10.51
CA TRP A 753 19.65 16.34 -9.45
C TRP A 753 21.07 16.42 -10.00
N TYR A 754 21.38 15.67 -11.06
CA TYR A 754 22.67 15.77 -11.74
C TYR A 754 22.93 17.19 -12.26
N THR A 755 21.96 17.78 -12.96
CA THR A 755 22.08 19.12 -13.55
C THR A 755 22.32 20.19 -12.48
N LEU A 756 21.58 20.13 -11.37
CA LEU A 756 21.70 21.09 -10.27
C LEU A 756 23.00 20.88 -9.50
N ALA A 757 23.27 19.65 -9.07
CA ALA A 757 24.36 19.36 -8.14
C ALA A 757 25.73 19.29 -8.82
N ILE A 758 25.84 18.85 -10.07
CA ILE A 758 27.15 18.71 -10.75
C ILE A 758 27.51 19.95 -11.57
N SER A 759 26.54 20.75 -12.03
CA SER A 759 26.78 21.89 -12.92
C SER A 759 26.26 23.22 -12.38
N ALA A 760 24.96 23.39 -12.16
CA ALA A 760 24.37 24.71 -11.91
C ALA A 760 24.79 25.35 -10.58
N ILE A 761 24.75 24.59 -9.48
CA ILE A 761 25.15 25.08 -8.16
C ILE A 761 26.68 25.35 -8.12
N PRO A 762 27.56 24.43 -8.53
CA PRO A 762 29.00 24.70 -8.63
C PRO A 762 29.33 25.93 -9.47
N ALA A 763 28.72 26.08 -10.65
CA ALA A 763 28.99 27.21 -11.54
C ALA A 763 28.57 28.55 -10.92
N THR A 764 27.40 28.62 -10.27
CA THR A 764 26.94 29.86 -9.63
C THR A 764 27.78 30.24 -8.40
N LEU A 765 28.26 29.25 -7.64
CA LEU A 765 29.23 29.45 -6.56
C LEU A 765 30.57 29.99 -7.09
N ILE A 766 31.08 29.43 -8.18
CA ILE A 766 32.31 29.88 -8.84
C ILE A 766 32.19 31.33 -9.34
N ILE A 767 31.04 31.69 -9.93
CA ILE A 767 30.77 33.05 -10.41
C ILE A 767 30.54 34.02 -9.23
N GLY A 768 30.07 33.51 -8.08
CA GLY A 768 29.71 34.31 -6.90
C GLY A 768 28.29 34.87 -6.93
N THR A 769 27.36 34.24 -7.66
CA THR A 769 25.95 34.69 -7.75
C THR A 769 25.07 34.00 -6.71
N LEU A 770 25.24 34.36 -5.43
CA LEU A 770 24.60 33.67 -4.29
C LEU A 770 23.07 33.57 -4.38
N ASN A 771 22.38 34.58 -4.92
CA ASN A 771 20.93 34.53 -5.15
C ASN A 771 20.51 33.39 -6.09
N LYS A 772 21.29 33.15 -7.16
CA LYS A 772 21.05 32.04 -8.09
C LYS A 772 21.45 30.71 -7.48
N THR A 773 22.53 30.67 -6.70
CA THR A 773 22.91 29.48 -5.92
C THR A 773 21.77 29.06 -4.99
N ARG A 774 21.18 30.00 -4.24
CA ARG A 774 20.04 29.75 -3.36
C ARG A 774 18.85 29.19 -4.14
N TYR A 775 18.46 29.84 -5.24
CA TYR A 775 17.37 29.39 -6.09
C TYR A 775 17.54 27.93 -6.57
N PHE A 776 18.73 27.58 -7.09
CA PHE A 776 18.99 26.22 -7.56
C PHE A 776 19.08 25.21 -6.41
N LEU A 777 19.59 25.63 -5.25
CA LEU A 777 19.66 24.79 -4.07
C LEU A 777 18.25 24.48 -3.52
N ASP A 778 17.36 25.48 -3.46
CA ASP A 778 15.97 25.28 -3.03
C ASP A 778 15.24 24.31 -3.97
N LEU A 779 15.48 24.41 -5.28
CA LEU A 779 14.94 23.46 -6.26
C LEU A 779 15.48 22.03 -6.05
N LEU A 780 16.76 21.88 -5.69
CA LEU A 780 17.36 20.58 -5.37
C LEU A 780 16.73 19.98 -4.10
N LYS A 781 16.48 20.78 -3.07
CA LYS A 781 15.81 20.34 -1.84
C LYS A 781 14.38 19.89 -2.12
N GLN A 782 13.57 20.74 -2.75
CA GLN A 782 12.17 20.42 -3.08
C GLN A 782 12.05 19.15 -3.91
N SER A 783 12.92 18.98 -4.90
CA SER A 783 12.92 17.78 -5.75
C SER A 783 13.45 16.51 -5.07
N SER A 784 14.08 16.62 -3.88
CA SER A 784 14.62 15.48 -3.13
C SER A 784 13.90 15.18 -1.80
N GLU A 785 12.94 16.02 -1.38
CA GLU A 785 12.19 15.88 -0.11
C GLU A 785 11.56 14.50 0.12
N ARG A 786 11.05 13.86 -0.93
CA ARG A 786 10.36 12.56 -0.81
C ARG A 786 11.32 11.38 -0.61
N GLN A 787 12.51 11.43 -1.21
CA GLN A 787 13.52 10.37 -1.12
C GLN A 787 14.93 10.91 -1.42
N PRO A 788 15.62 11.53 -0.44
CA PRO A 788 16.96 11.99 -0.69
C PRO A 788 17.89 10.76 -0.70
N LEU A 789 18.30 10.31 -1.89
CA LEU A 789 19.34 9.27 -2.02
C LEU A 789 20.66 9.80 -1.40
N HIS A 790 21.50 8.89 -0.92
CA HIS A 790 22.61 9.22 -0.02
C HIS A 790 23.55 10.28 -0.61
N ILE A 791 24.06 10.11 -1.83
CA ILE A 791 24.99 11.06 -2.46
C ILE A 791 24.39 12.47 -2.62
N TRP A 792 23.15 12.58 -3.11
CA TRP A 792 22.50 13.88 -3.35
C TRP A 792 22.21 14.61 -2.04
N ARG A 793 21.87 13.87 -0.98
CA ARG A 793 21.71 14.42 0.36
C ARG A 793 22.99 15.05 0.87
N GLN A 794 24.12 14.35 0.73
CA GLN A 794 25.41 14.86 1.19
C GLN A 794 25.87 16.08 0.38
N LEU A 795 25.71 16.05 -0.95
CA LEU A 795 26.00 17.23 -1.78
C LEU A 795 25.12 18.42 -1.42
N THR A 796 23.82 18.20 -1.17
CA THR A 796 22.89 19.24 -0.75
C THR A 796 23.35 19.89 0.56
N ARG A 797 23.72 19.08 1.57
CA ARG A 797 24.28 19.57 2.84
C ARG A 797 25.55 20.39 2.65
N CYS A 798 26.47 19.92 1.80
CA CYS A 798 27.67 20.69 1.47
C CYS A 798 27.29 22.07 0.88
N TYR A 799 26.37 22.13 -0.07
CA TYR A 799 25.96 23.38 -0.70
C TYR A 799 25.20 24.34 0.22
N GLU A 800 24.31 23.82 1.06
CA GLU A 800 23.64 24.60 2.12
C GLU A 800 24.67 25.28 3.01
N THR A 801 25.66 24.52 3.43
CA THR A 801 26.66 25.00 4.38
C THR A 801 27.64 25.96 3.72
N ILE A 802 28.07 25.69 2.48
CA ILE A 802 28.90 26.61 1.70
C ILE A 802 28.17 27.94 1.48
N LEU A 803 26.87 27.90 1.16
CA LEU A 803 26.07 29.11 0.99
C LEU A 803 26.00 29.92 2.29
N ALA A 804 25.77 29.27 3.44
CA ALA A 804 25.76 29.92 4.75
C ALA A 804 27.12 30.58 5.09
N ILE A 805 28.24 29.88 4.84
CA ILE A 805 29.58 30.43 5.02
C ILE A 805 29.78 31.68 4.14
N ARG A 806 29.39 31.61 2.87
CA ARG A 806 29.48 32.71 1.90
C ARG A 806 28.61 33.91 2.26
N GLU A 807 27.55 33.70 3.04
CA GLU A 807 26.63 34.73 3.54
C GLU A 807 27.03 35.30 4.91
N GLY A 808 28.16 34.83 5.47
CA GLY A 808 28.78 35.39 6.67
C GLY A 808 28.64 34.53 7.93
N ASP A 809 28.01 33.36 7.86
CA ASP A 809 27.86 32.44 9.00
C ASP A 809 28.93 31.35 9.01
N ALA A 810 30.20 31.76 9.01
CA ALA A 810 31.31 30.82 9.03
C ALA A 810 31.38 30.03 10.36
N ALA A 811 30.94 30.63 11.47
CA ALA A 811 31.07 30.03 12.81
C ALA A 811 30.21 28.77 12.96
N GLN A 812 28.99 28.76 12.43
CA GLN A 812 28.16 27.56 12.39
C GLN A 812 28.45 26.70 11.15
N GLY A 813 28.74 27.34 10.03
CA GLY A 813 28.92 26.63 8.77
C GLY A 813 30.16 25.74 8.70
N VAL A 814 31.32 26.19 9.19
CA VAL A 814 32.57 25.41 9.04
C VAL A 814 32.49 24.02 9.69
N PRO A 815 32.05 23.86 10.95
CA PRO A 815 31.90 22.53 11.55
C PRO A 815 30.95 21.60 10.76
N LEU A 816 29.81 22.12 10.32
CA LEU A 816 28.82 21.36 9.54
C LEU A 816 29.36 20.93 8.18
N LEU A 817 30.15 21.78 7.51
CA LEU A 817 30.76 21.45 6.23
C LEU A 817 31.85 20.39 6.43
N GLY A 818 32.65 20.49 7.49
CA GLY A 818 33.63 19.47 7.86
C GLY A 818 32.98 18.10 8.07
N GLU A 819 31.86 18.05 8.80
CA GLU A 819 31.10 16.81 9.01
C GLU A 819 30.55 16.24 7.69
N ALA A 820 29.93 17.09 6.86
CA ALA A 820 29.39 16.68 5.56
C ALA A 820 30.49 16.14 4.62
N LEU A 821 31.66 16.79 4.58
CA LEU A 821 32.80 16.32 3.80
C LEU A 821 33.37 15.00 4.32
N GLN A 822 33.43 14.80 5.64
CA GLN A 822 33.85 13.54 6.23
C GLN A 822 32.89 12.40 5.90
N GLN A 823 31.58 12.64 5.99
CA GLN A 823 30.54 11.67 5.58
C GLN A 823 30.64 11.32 4.10
N LEU A 824 30.95 12.30 3.25
CA LEU A 824 31.16 12.09 1.82
C LEU A 824 32.42 11.24 1.58
N ARG A 825 33.56 11.58 2.20
CA ARG A 825 34.84 10.87 2.05
C ARG A 825 34.80 9.40 2.46
N ASN A 826 34.04 9.06 3.50
CA ASN A 826 33.97 7.67 4.00
C ASN A 826 33.19 6.73 3.07
N HIS A 827 32.40 7.27 2.14
CA HIS A 827 31.41 6.47 1.40
C HIS A 827 31.34 6.75 -0.10
N VAL A 828 31.83 7.90 -0.57
CA VAL A 828 31.57 8.41 -1.92
C VAL A 828 32.75 9.20 -2.47
N GLU A 829 33.23 8.83 -3.64
CA GLU A 829 34.17 9.66 -4.42
C GLU A 829 33.37 10.62 -5.33
N THR A 830 33.79 11.90 -5.41
CA THR A 830 33.11 12.95 -6.21
C THR A 830 34.11 13.74 -7.05
N PRO A 831 33.77 14.09 -8.31
CA PRO A 831 34.62 14.95 -9.13
C PRO A 831 34.70 16.40 -8.62
N LEU A 832 33.82 16.79 -7.68
CA LEU A 832 33.80 18.14 -7.09
C LEU A 832 34.70 18.28 -5.86
N HIS A 833 35.51 17.26 -5.55
CA HIS A 833 36.33 17.21 -4.34
C HIS A 833 37.20 18.46 -4.16
N ALA A 834 37.91 18.88 -5.21
CA ALA A 834 38.79 20.06 -5.18
C ALA A 834 38.05 21.35 -4.83
N MET A 835 36.89 21.57 -5.47
CA MET A 835 36.06 22.75 -5.21
C MET A 835 35.53 22.75 -3.77
N LEU A 836 34.92 21.65 -3.33
CA LEU A 836 34.27 21.57 -2.02
C LEU A 836 35.27 21.78 -0.86
N HIS A 837 36.46 21.20 -0.96
CA HIS A 837 37.49 21.37 0.08
C HIS A 837 38.15 22.77 0.01
N THR A 838 38.19 23.39 -1.18
CA THR A 838 38.63 24.78 -1.30
C THR A 838 37.64 25.74 -0.63
N GLU A 839 36.34 25.51 -0.76
CA GLU A 839 35.31 26.27 -0.04
C GLU A 839 35.41 26.09 1.48
N TYR A 840 35.72 24.87 1.93
CA TYR A 840 35.99 24.60 3.35
C TYR A 840 37.24 25.34 3.86
N ALA A 841 38.33 25.37 3.09
CA ALA A 841 39.52 26.14 3.42
C ALA A 841 39.24 27.65 3.50
N LEU A 842 38.42 28.20 2.59
CA LEU A 842 37.96 29.59 2.67
C LEU A 842 37.14 29.85 3.93
N GLY A 843 36.28 28.92 4.34
CA GLY A 843 35.53 29.00 5.59
C GLY A 843 36.44 29.02 6.83
N LEU A 844 37.44 28.14 6.87
CA LEU A 844 38.46 28.14 7.94
C LEU A 844 39.23 29.47 7.99
N ALA A 845 39.61 30.02 6.83
CA ALA A 845 40.25 31.32 6.76
C ALA A 845 39.34 32.45 7.28
N ALA A 846 38.03 32.41 7.02
CA ALA A 846 37.08 33.37 7.58
C ALA A 846 37.01 33.33 9.12
N LEU A 847 37.35 32.19 9.73
CA LEU A 847 37.47 32.00 11.17
C LEU A 847 38.87 32.31 11.73
N LYS A 848 39.78 32.86 10.90
CA LYS A 848 41.18 33.11 11.27
C LYS A 848 41.95 31.84 11.66
N LEU A 849 41.64 30.73 10.97
CA LEU A 849 42.34 29.46 11.05
C LEU A 849 43.18 29.24 9.79
N GLU A 850 43.93 30.26 9.37
CA GLU A 850 44.69 30.26 8.13
C GLU A 850 45.73 29.12 8.02
N PRO A 851 46.46 28.71 9.08
CA PRO A 851 47.38 27.57 8.99
C PRO A 851 46.69 26.27 8.56
N MET A 852 45.51 25.98 9.12
CA MET A 852 44.72 24.80 8.75
C MET A 852 44.18 24.91 7.32
N ALA A 853 43.75 26.11 6.91
CA ALA A 853 43.30 26.35 5.54
C ALA A 853 44.44 26.13 4.52
N LEU A 854 45.65 26.60 4.84
CA LEU A 854 46.84 26.42 3.99
C LEU A 854 47.24 24.94 3.88
N GLU A 855 47.21 24.18 4.97
CA GLU A 855 47.49 22.74 4.97
C GLU A 855 46.56 21.98 4.01
N ILE A 856 45.25 22.26 4.08
CA ILE A 856 44.27 21.66 3.17
C ILE A 856 44.54 22.05 1.71
N LEU A 857 44.85 23.32 1.44
CA LEU A 857 45.16 23.78 0.08
C LEU A 857 46.46 23.19 -0.46
N ASP A 858 47.44 22.90 0.41
CA ASP A 858 48.68 22.21 0.06
C ASP A 858 48.43 20.78 -0.36
N GLU A 859 47.63 20.03 0.41
CA GLU A 859 47.21 18.68 0.05
C GLU A 859 46.44 18.66 -1.28
N LEU A 860 45.51 19.60 -1.48
CA LEU A 860 44.74 19.72 -2.71
C LEU A 860 45.62 20.06 -3.91
N HIS A 861 46.58 20.97 -3.75
CA HIS A 861 47.51 21.35 -4.82
C HIS A 861 48.38 20.15 -5.22
N LEU A 862 49.00 19.46 -4.26
CA LEU A 862 49.83 18.29 -4.54
C LEU A 862 49.00 17.20 -5.25
N GLY A 863 47.84 16.87 -4.72
CA GLY A 863 46.95 15.85 -5.30
C GLY A 863 46.43 16.22 -6.68
N ALA A 864 46.17 17.50 -6.96
CA ALA A 864 45.74 17.97 -8.29
C ALA A 864 46.85 17.81 -9.34
N VAL A 865 48.12 18.05 -8.96
CA VAL A 865 49.27 17.87 -9.84
C VAL A 865 49.53 16.39 -10.10
N GLU A 866 49.57 15.56 -9.05
CA GLU A 866 49.85 14.12 -9.15
C GLU A 866 48.80 13.36 -9.98
N ASN A 867 47.52 13.70 -9.81
CA ASN A 867 46.41 13.02 -10.50
C ASN A 867 46.01 13.66 -11.83
N HIS A 868 46.71 14.72 -12.26
CA HIS A 868 46.30 15.54 -13.41
C HIS A 868 44.85 16.08 -13.29
N ASP A 869 44.39 16.43 -12.10
CA ASP A 869 43.06 17.01 -11.84
C ASP A 869 43.14 18.55 -11.84
N ARG A 870 43.29 19.13 -13.04
CA ARG A 870 43.77 20.52 -13.21
C ARG A 870 42.68 21.58 -13.37
N TRP A 871 41.42 21.20 -13.59
CA TRP A 871 40.34 22.16 -13.87
C TRP A 871 40.16 23.27 -12.80
N TYR A 872 40.49 22.96 -11.55
CA TYR A 872 40.39 23.87 -10.39
C TYR A 872 41.76 24.26 -9.80
N LEU A 873 42.85 23.69 -10.34
CA LEU A 873 44.22 23.90 -9.84
C LEU A 873 44.62 25.39 -9.81
N PRO A 874 44.38 26.20 -10.86
CA PRO A 874 44.74 27.62 -10.81
C PRO A 874 44.01 28.39 -9.69
N GLU A 875 42.78 28.00 -9.36
CA GLU A 875 42.00 28.64 -8.30
C GLU A 875 42.51 28.25 -6.91
N ILE A 876 42.89 26.98 -6.69
CA ILE A 876 43.55 26.52 -5.45
C ILE A 876 44.82 27.34 -5.21
N MET A 877 45.67 27.47 -6.24
CA MET A 877 46.91 28.24 -6.15
C MET A 877 46.66 29.74 -5.89
N ARG A 878 45.61 30.31 -6.53
CA ARG A 878 45.21 31.70 -6.31
C ARG A 878 44.79 31.95 -4.86
N ILE A 879 43.93 31.11 -4.31
CA ILE A 879 43.45 31.23 -2.93
C ILE A 879 44.60 31.01 -1.94
N LYS A 880 45.44 30.01 -2.18
CA LYS A 880 46.64 29.78 -1.37
C LYS A 880 47.53 31.02 -1.32
N ALA A 881 47.79 31.66 -2.45
CA ALA A 881 48.57 32.89 -2.50
C ALA A 881 47.89 34.05 -1.75
N GLN A 882 46.56 34.15 -1.78
CA GLN A 882 45.81 35.14 -1.01
C GLN A 882 45.93 34.93 0.51
N LEU A 883 45.93 33.67 0.98
CA LEU A 883 46.14 33.34 2.39
C LEU A 883 47.61 33.51 2.82
N MET A 884 48.57 33.26 1.93
CA MET A 884 49.97 33.59 2.20
C MET A 884 50.16 35.10 2.40
N LEU A 885 49.44 35.91 1.63
CA LEU A 885 49.49 37.37 1.74
C LEU A 885 48.94 37.87 3.09
N SER A 886 47.98 37.18 3.71
CA SER A 886 47.49 37.52 5.05
C SER A 886 48.46 37.11 6.18
N GLN A 887 49.54 36.40 5.87
CA GLN A 887 50.61 36.01 6.79
C GLN A 887 51.99 36.60 6.41
N PRO A 888 52.15 37.94 6.46
CA PRO A 888 53.37 38.62 6.00
C PRO A 888 54.63 38.29 6.83
N HIS A 889 54.48 37.69 8.01
CA HIS A 889 55.59 37.22 8.85
C HIS A 889 56.14 35.85 8.44
N THR A 890 55.35 35.07 7.68
CA THR A 890 55.69 33.70 7.26
C THR A 890 56.08 33.65 5.77
N HIS A 891 55.49 34.52 4.94
CA HIS A 891 55.67 34.50 3.50
C HIS A 891 56.03 35.88 2.95
N SER A 892 57.02 35.93 2.04
CA SER A 892 57.39 37.18 1.39
C SER A 892 56.40 37.56 0.29
N LEU A 893 56.30 38.86 -0.02
CA LEU A 893 55.54 39.33 -1.19
C LEU A 893 56.05 38.74 -2.51
N GLU A 894 57.33 38.38 -2.57
CA GLU A 894 57.92 37.71 -3.73
C GLU A 894 57.41 36.27 -3.87
N ASP A 895 57.27 35.53 -2.77
CA ASP A 895 56.69 34.18 -2.75
C ASP A 895 55.23 34.19 -3.22
N VAL A 896 54.43 35.15 -2.73
CA VAL A 896 53.04 35.34 -3.16
C VAL A 896 52.97 35.64 -4.67
N ARG A 897 53.83 36.54 -5.15
CA ARG A 897 53.89 36.90 -6.59
C ARG A 897 54.31 35.71 -7.44
N LYS A 898 55.28 34.92 -6.99
CA LYS A 898 55.73 33.71 -7.65
C LYS A 898 54.60 32.70 -7.78
N MET A 899 53.86 32.44 -6.70
CA MET A 899 52.72 31.52 -6.71
C MET A 899 51.61 31.98 -7.66
N LEU A 900 51.22 33.26 -7.63
CA LEU A 900 50.22 33.79 -8.56
C LEU A 900 50.70 33.74 -10.02
N THR A 901 51.99 33.95 -10.28
CA THR A 901 52.55 33.85 -11.63
C THR A 901 52.51 32.41 -12.14
N GLN A 902 52.84 31.44 -11.28
CA GLN A 902 52.72 30.01 -11.60
C GLN A 902 51.26 29.61 -11.82
N ALA A 903 50.33 30.12 -11.02
CA ALA A 903 48.90 29.90 -11.18
C ALA A 903 48.38 30.46 -12.52
N LEU A 904 48.85 31.65 -12.91
CA LEU A 904 48.49 32.26 -14.18
C LEU A 904 49.01 31.45 -15.38
N GLU A 905 50.24 30.94 -15.28
CA GLU A 905 50.83 30.10 -16.31
C GLU A 905 50.05 28.78 -16.47
N ALA A 906 49.71 28.12 -15.36
CA ALA A 906 48.83 26.95 -15.36
C ALA A 906 47.47 27.28 -16.01
N ALA A 907 46.82 28.39 -15.63
CA ALA A 907 45.54 28.78 -16.21
C ALA A 907 45.60 29.02 -17.73
N ARG A 908 46.72 29.57 -18.23
CA ARG A 908 46.93 29.78 -19.67
C ARG A 908 47.16 28.48 -20.42
N GLN A 909 47.99 27.59 -19.87
CA GLN A 909 48.25 26.27 -20.44
C GLN A 909 46.96 25.43 -20.53
N ASP A 910 46.12 25.53 -19.49
CA ASP A 910 44.85 24.81 -19.40
C ASP A 910 43.71 25.51 -20.18
N GLY A 911 43.94 26.70 -20.77
CA GLY A 911 42.89 27.45 -21.46
C GLY A 911 41.74 27.91 -20.55
N THR A 912 41.96 28.01 -19.24
CA THR A 912 40.97 28.43 -18.24
C THR A 912 41.00 29.95 -18.06
N HIS A 913 40.57 30.69 -19.09
CA HIS A 913 40.61 32.15 -19.13
C HIS A 913 39.87 32.83 -17.97
N PHE A 914 38.82 32.20 -17.43
CA PHE A 914 38.12 32.72 -16.25
C PHE A 914 39.05 32.81 -15.02
N TRP A 915 39.82 31.76 -14.75
CA TRP A 915 40.80 31.77 -13.67
C TRP A 915 41.94 32.75 -13.97
N ALA A 916 42.46 32.76 -15.20
CA ALA A 916 43.51 33.69 -15.61
C ALA A 916 43.12 35.16 -15.39
N TRP A 917 41.86 35.53 -15.65
CA TRP A 917 41.36 36.88 -15.38
C TRP A 917 41.35 37.22 -13.88
N ARG A 918 40.89 36.30 -13.02
CA ARG A 918 40.89 36.50 -11.56
C ARG A 918 42.31 36.62 -11.01
N ILE A 919 43.22 35.75 -11.45
CA ILE A 919 44.63 35.76 -11.03
C ILE A 919 45.33 37.06 -11.49
N ASN A 920 45.09 37.51 -12.72
CA ASN A 920 45.61 38.80 -13.20
C ASN A 920 45.10 39.98 -12.36
N THR A 921 43.84 39.94 -11.94
CA THR A 921 43.27 40.97 -11.06
C THR A 921 44.02 41.02 -9.72
N ASP A 922 44.34 39.88 -9.13
CA ASP A 922 45.11 39.80 -7.89
C ASP A 922 46.58 40.25 -8.08
N LEU A 923 47.24 39.84 -9.18
CA LEU A 923 48.58 40.32 -9.54
C LEU A 923 48.63 41.84 -9.73
N ASN A 924 47.61 42.44 -10.34
CA ASN A 924 47.52 43.87 -10.51
C ASN A 924 47.32 44.62 -9.19
N ARG A 925 46.56 44.05 -8.24
CA ARG A 925 46.44 44.61 -6.88
C ARG A 925 47.80 44.65 -6.15
N LEU A 926 48.62 43.62 -6.32
CA LEU A 926 49.98 43.59 -5.74
C LEU A 926 50.94 44.63 -6.35
N LYS A 927 50.70 45.08 -7.59
CA LYS A 927 51.49 46.15 -8.22
C LYS A 927 51.13 47.55 -7.69
N ILE A 928 49.91 47.72 -7.17
CA ILE A 928 49.38 49.01 -6.71
C ILE A 928 49.69 49.25 -5.22
N ALA A 929 50.10 48.24 -4.45
CA ALA A 929 50.50 48.39 -3.05
C ALA A 929 51.82 49.21 -2.93
N PRO A 930 51.79 50.45 -2.39
CA PRO A 930 52.97 51.30 -2.36
C PRO A 930 53.82 51.04 -1.12
N GLY A 931 55.13 50.84 -1.32
CA GLY A 931 56.11 51.22 -0.32
C GLY A 931 56.22 52.75 -0.31
N THR A 932 55.57 53.44 0.64
CA THR A 932 55.92 54.76 1.23
C THR A 932 54.80 55.26 2.18
N PRO A 933 55.13 56.05 3.24
CA PRO A 933 54.21 56.35 4.33
C PRO A 933 53.13 57.38 3.97
N LYS A 934 51.95 57.22 4.59
CA LYS A 934 50.74 58.06 4.44
C LYS A 934 51.02 59.56 4.59
N PRO A 935 50.48 60.44 3.71
CA PRO A 935 50.18 61.81 4.09
C PRO A 935 48.87 61.84 4.90
N ARG A 936 48.86 62.71 5.91
CA ARG A 936 47.76 62.92 6.87
C ARG A 936 46.52 63.57 6.21
N HIS A 937 45.35 63.17 6.73
CA HIS A 937 44.06 63.87 6.84
C HIS A 937 43.60 64.87 5.75
N CYS A 938 42.40 64.65 5.19
CA CYS A 938 41.14 65.31 5.62
C CYS A 938 39.91 64.74 4.85
N PRO A 939 38.66 64.99 5.33
CA PRO A 939 37.56 64.02 5.24
C PRO A 939 36.44 64.35 4.23
N ALA A 940 35.62 63.31 4.00
CA ALA A 940 34.21 63.28 3.57
C ALA A 940 33.82 63.91 2.21
N VAL A 941 33.02 63.17 1.44
CA VAL A 941 31.62 63.49 1.08
C VAL A 941 31.09 62.44 0.06
N HIS A 942 29.93 61.88 0.41
CA HIS A 942 28.98 61.00 -0.31
C HIS A 942 29.36 59.58 -0.72
#